data_AF-A0A0W0UL77-F1
#
_entry.id   AF-A0A0W0UL77-F1
#
_cell.length_a   1.000
_cell.length_b   1.000
_cell.length_c   1.000
_cell.angle_alpha   90.00
_cell.angle_beta   90.00
_cell.angle_gamma   90.00
#
_symmetry.space_group_name_H-M   'P 1'
#
loop_
_entity.id
_entity.type
_entity.pdbx_description
1 polymer ?
#
loop_
_entity_poly.entity_id
_entity_poly.type
_entity_poly.pdbx_seq_one_letter_code
_entity_poly.pdbx_strand_id
1 'polypeptide(L)'
;MSKIKIPKKLIEVALPLDDINEQATREKSIRKGHPSTLHLWWARRPLATARAILFAQLVNDPGGDRGWYKGKTKKQADLERERLFEIIREMVKWENLNNEELLDRARQEIVKSWKETCELNEGKFGFDPDVLPEFHDPFSGGGTIPVEAQRLGLKPISTDLNPVAVTINKAMIEIPPRFANQPPIGPELENQKTIPIQDWKLATGLAEDVRRYAKVLSDKAFEAIGDYYPKLKVHESFGGEDATVIAWLWGRTVASPNPAAQGKHVPLVSTFWLCKKKGKEVYIKPMVDGLEYKFELHRGIPEKPEEIKSGTKSARGANFTCILTGSPITADYVKAEGKAGRMGWKLLGIVAEGKKGRLYAEATPEQEEIGLSAKPNWRPDFPLSTHPQYMSVTNYGPSVVADLFMDRQTLALNTFAEKLTEMHKLIHADALKAGMEDDNTTLNEGGYGATAYADAICIYLGLGISRLANRQSTNTFWENSAEKIQQVFARHALPMIWDTAEGNPFSNSSGNFYGQIEYLANSIATLPAEGKEGVAFQKDAQSADYKNQVISTDPPYYDNIPYADLSDFFYVWLRRSLKNFLPDTYSTMLVPKHEELVADQKRHGGRENAEKFFMKGMTDVMHQIAVNSHPAFPVTIYYAFRSSETNESGTSSTGWETFLEAVIRAGFVISGTWPVRTELTGNLKKNFNALASSIVLVCHRRETGSGTISRREFQRELRSQLPEALDAMMGGTLGQSVVKPVDIAQSAIGPGMAIYSKYEAVLNQDGTSMSVHDALKIINKTKDEILGGVGSEDADTGFCIDWFTSVGWSAGNFGDADILAQAKGTSLPRVNASGVIKSGSGKVRLLKWNEYPTDWDPKTDNHMPIWEACHHMIREMNQNGEDSAGALLARMPEKGEQIRQLAYHLYTLCERKKWAEEARAYNELIGSWHAIIAASHVVGHRGTQLGLELEF
;
A
#
# COMPACT_ATOMS: atom_id res chain seq x y z
N MET A 1 39.47 11.77 -8.98
CA MET A 1 38.36 12.71 -8.72
C MET A 1 38.36 13.06 -7.24
N SER A 2 38.19 14.33 -6.87
CA SER A 2 38.09 14.74 -5.47
C SER A 2 36.89 14.05 -4.80
N LYS A 3 37.07 13.47 -3.60
CA LYS A 3 36.02 12.77 -2.86
C LYS A 3 34.80 13.69 -2.65
N ILE A 4 33.59 13.21 -3.01
CA ILE A 4 32.32 13.91 -2.73
C ILE A 4 32.04 13.81 -1.24
N LYS A 5 31.65 14.91 -0.62
CA LYS A 5 31.38 15.01 0.82
C LYS A 5 29.87 15.03 1.02
N ILE A 6 29.31 14.00 1.64
CA ILE A 6 27.87 13.81 1.71
C ILE A 6 27.47 13.81 3.18
N PRO A 7 26.74 14.83 3.65
CA PRO A 7 26.03 14.77 4.92
C PRO A 7 25.12 13.55 5.01
N LYS A 8 25.04 12.93 6.20
CA LYS A 8 23.99 11.95 6.47
C LYS A 8 22.62 12.61 6.30
N LYS A 9 21.70 11.88 5.67
CA LYS A 9 20.30 12.29 5.55
C LYS A 9 19.49 11.82 6.75
N LEU A 10 18.37 12.48 7.00
CA LEU A 10 17.48 12.16 8.12
C LEU A 10 17.03 10.69 8.07
N ILE A 11 16.72 10.21 6.86
CA ILE A 11 16.32 8.82 6.60
C ILE A 11 17.38 7.77 6.96
N GLU A 12 18.63 8.15 7.17
CA GLU A 12 19.71 7.23 7.53
C GLU A 12 19.88 7.06 9.04
N VAL A 13 19.19 7.88 9.83
CA VAL A 13 19.35 7.96 11.28
C VAL A 13 18.06 7.52 11.98
N ALA A 14 16.95 8.22 11.75
CA ALA A 14 15.68 7.96 12.41
C ALA A 14 14.49 8.56 11.64
N LEU A 15 13.30 7.98 11.83
CA LEU A 15 12.03 8.42 11.23
C LEU A 15 10.88 8.21 12.22
N PRO A 16 9.91 9.13 12.35
CA PRO A 16 8.74 8.98 13.21
C PRO A 16 7.77 7.93 12.62
N LEU A 17 8.17 6.65 12.68
CA LEU A 17 7.52 5.56 11.96
C LEU A 17 6.11 5.30 12.46
N ASP A 18 5.83 5.56 13.74
CA ASP A 18 4.50 5.38 14.30
C ASP A 18 3.48 6.31 13.67
N ASP A 19 3.80 7.60 13.61
CA ASP A 19 2.97 8.61 12.98
C ASP A 19 2.76 8.31 11.49
N ILE A 20 3.84 7.95 10.79
CA ILE A 20 3.80 7.58 9.37
C ILE A 20 2.88 6.36 9.16
N ASN A 21 3.04 5.31 9.97
CA ASN A 21 2.30 4.06 9.83
C ASN A 21 0.83 4.17 10.22
N GLU A 22 0.51 5.02 11.20
CA GLU A 22 -0.86 5.36 11.56
C GLU A 22 -1.58 6.02 10.38
N GLN A 23 -0.99 7.10 9.83
CA GLN A 23 -1.61 7.81 8.70
C GLN A 23 -1.67 6.97 7.44
N ALA A 24 -0.63 6.17 7.14
CA ALA A 24 -0.62 5.22 6.04
C ALA A 24 -1.75 4.17 6.11
N THR A 25 -2.14 3.78 7.34
CA THR A 25 -3.28 2.88 7.56
C THR A 25 -4.61 3.61 7.38
N ARG A 26 -4.71 4.83 7.94
CA ARG A 26 -5.91 5.69 7.86
C ARG A 26 -6.26 6.05 6.41
N GLU A 27 -5.26 6.42 5.61
CA GLU A 27 -5.38 6.83 4.20
C GLU A 27 -6.11 5.78 3.34
N LYS A 28 -5.95 4.48 3.65
CA LYS A 28 -6.59 3.40 2.87
C LYS A 28 -8.11 3.39 2.94
N SER A 29 -8.72 4.08 3.90
CA SER A 29 -10.17 4.25 3.98
C SER A 29 -10.67 5.48 3.21
N ILE A 30 -9.76 6.37 2.81
CA ILE A 30 -10.06 7.61 2.12
C ILE A 30 -10.24 7.30 0.63
N ARG A 31 -11.35 7.81 0.08
CA ARG A 31 -11.71 7.64 -1.33
C ARG A 31 -12.00 8.98 -2.01
N LYS A 32 -12.55 9.94 -1.30
CA LYS A 32 -12.85 11.25 -1.87
C LYS A 32 -11.54 12.03 -2.04
N GLY A 33 -11.23 12.42 -3.27
CA GLY A 33 -10.02 13.17 -3.59
C GLY A 33 -8.72 12.38 -3.48
N HIS A 34 -8.77 11.05 -3.40
CA HIS A 34 -7.54 10.27 -3.33
C HIS A 34 -7.01 9.96 -4.74
N PRO A 35 -5.70 10.12 -5.06
CA PRO A 35 -5.10 9.75 -6.35
C PRO A 35 -5.42 8.33 -6.84
N SER A 36 -5.66 7.39 -5.92
CA SER A 36 -6.11 6.02 -6.25
C SER A 36 -7.50 5.95 -6.89
N THR A 37 -8.32 6.99 -6.78
CA THR A 37 -9.62 7.08 -7.45
C THR A 37 -9.54 7.71 -8.83
N LEU A 38 -8.38 8.22 -9.28
CA LEU A 38 -8.15 8.62 -10.66
C LEU A 38 -8.26 7.40 -11.59
N HIS A 39 -7.46 6.36 -11.36
CA HIS A 39 -7.55 5.09 -12.08
C HIS A 39 -7.03 3.94 -11.23
N LEU A 40 -7.57 2.74 -11.42
CA LEU A 40 -7.08 1.55 -10.72
C LEU A 40 -5.61 1.28 -11.08
N TRP A 41 -4.82 0.98 -10.06
CA TRP A 41 -3.51 0.35 -10.19
C TRP A 41 -3.31 -0.61 -9.01
N TRP A 42 -2.78 -1.81 -9.26
CA TRP A 42 -2.83 -2.90 -8.28
C TRP A 42 -1.91 -2.73 -7.07
N ALA A 43 -0.81 -1.99 -7.21
CA ALA A 43 0.14 -1.73 -6.13
C ALA A 43 0.40 -0.23 -6.01
N ARG A 44 -0.23 0.42 -5.04
CA ARG A 44 0.01 1.84 -4.72
C ARG A 44 0.52 1.96 -3.30
N ARG A 45 1.62 2.70 -3.11
CA ARG A 45 2.08 3.07 -1.78
C ARG A 45 1.19 4.17 -1.20
N PRO A 46 1.04 4.23 0.14
CA PRO A 46 0.40 5.36 0.80
C PRO A 46 1.16 6.66 0.51
N LEU A 47 0.44 7.74 0.21
CA LEU A 47 0.99 9.07 -0.01
C LEU A 47 1.73 9.57 1.22
N ALA A 48 1.16 9.35 2.42
CA ALA A 48 1.78 9.70 3.69
C ALA A 48 3.21 9.11 3.81
N THR A 49 3.37 7.82 3.47
CA THR A 49 4.67 7.16 3.48
C THR A 49 5.60 7.72 2.41
N ALA A 50 5.13 7.88 1.17
CA ALA A 50 5.95 8.41 0.08
C ALA A 50 6.49 9.82 0.41
N ARG A 51 5.62 10.70 0.91
CA ARG A 51 5.98 12.07 1.31
C ARG A 51 7.02 12.11 2.42
N ALA A 52 6.83 11.32 3.48
CA ALA A 52 7.76 11.28 4.62
C ALA A 52 9.15 10.76 4.21
N ILE A 53 9.18 9.68 3.40
CA ILE A 53 10.42 9.08 2.91
C ILE A 53 11.18 10.06 2.00
N LEU A 54 10.49 10.70 1.04
CA LEU A 54 11.10 11.70 0.16
C LEU A 54 11.66 12.90 0.94
N PHE A 55 10.89 13.45 1.89
CA PHE A 55 11.38 14.54 2.73
C PHE A 55 12.64 14.15 3.51
N ALA A 56 12.61 12.99 4.17
CA ALA A 56 13.75 12.51 4.96
C ALA A 56 14.96 12.07 4.11
N GLN A 57 14.74 11.69 2.85
CA GLN A 57 15.79 11.41 1.86
C GLN A 57 16.53 12.67 1.44
N LEU A 58 15.82 13.81 1.37
CA LEU A 58 16.36 15.06 0.85
C LEU A 58 17.01 15.93 1.95
N VAL A 59 16.48 15.87 3.17
CA VAL A 59 16.89 16.69 4.31
C VAL A 59 18.09 16.08 5.05
N ASN A 60 19.07 16.93 5.39
CA ASN A 60 20.26 16.52 6.15
C ASN A 60 19.90 16.22 7.62
N ASP A 61 20.55 15.22 8.22
CA ASP A 61 20.48 15.00 9.67
C ASP A 61 21.31 16.07 10.41
N PRO A 62 20.77 16.69 11.47
CA PRO A 62 21.45 17.76 12.20
C PRO A 62 22.59 17.27 13.11
N GLY A 63 22.71 15.97 13.36
CA GLY A 63 23.76 15.37 14.20
C GLY A 63 25.13 15.37 13.56
N GLY A 64 25.19 15.33 12.24
CA GLY A 64 26.41 15.29 11.46
C GLY A 64 27.31 14.08 11.72
N ASP A 65 28.23 13.81 10.79
CA ASP A 65 29.34 12.89 11.07
C ASP A 65 30.52 13.65 11.70
N ARG A 66 31.40 12.90 12.40
CA ARG A 66 32.69 13.35 12.97
C ARG A 66 33.63 13.91 11.88
N GLY A 67 33.30 15.06 11.30
CA GLY A 67 34.10 15.74 10.28
C GLY A 67 33.39 16.77 9.40
N TRP A 68 32.05 16.76 9.26
CA TRP A 68 31.35 17.60 8.28
C TRP A 68 30.41 18.66 8.86
N TYR A 69 29.88 18.45 10.07
CA TYR A 69 29.22 19.48 10.84
C TYR A 69 30.08 19.83 12.05
N LYS A 70 30.59 21.07 12.10
CA LYS A 70 31.25 21.61 13.29
C LYS A 70 30.21 22.32 14.16
N GLY A 71 30.15 22.00 15.45
CA GLY A 71 29.64 22.93 16.46
C GLY A 71 28.28 22.66 17.11
N LYS A 72 27.63 21.50 16.89
CA LYS A 72 26.41 21.11 17.65
C LYS A 72 26.70 20.01 18.66
N THR A 73 26.15 20.14 19.87
CA THR A 73 26.11 19.06 20.88
C THR A 73 25.06 18.01 20.52
N LYS A 74 25.18 16.77 21.03
CA LYS A 74 24.17 15.70 20.82
C LYS A 74 22.75 16.20 21.13
N LYS A 75 22.57 16.90 22.26
CA LYS A 75 21.28 17.48 22.66
C LYS A 75 20.73 18.52 21.68
N GLN A 76 21.58 19.37 21.10
CA GLN A 76 21.15 20.36 20.09
C GLN A 76 20.77 19.69 18.77
N ALA A 77 21.49 18.64 18.37
CA ALA A 77 21.14 17.85 17.22
C ALA A 77 19.80 17.12 17.41
N ASP A 78 19.59 16.52 18.58
CA ASP A 78 18.35 15.82 18.91
C ASP A 78 17.14 16.77 18.89
N LEU A 79 17.28 17.99 19.43
CA LEU A 79 16.21 19.00 19.41
C LEU A 79 15.87 19.46 17.98
N GLU A 80 16.87 19.70 17.13
CA GLU A 80 16.63 20.07 15.74
C GLU A 80 16.03 18.91 14.94
N ARG A 81 16.42 17.67 15.25
CA ARG A 81 15.84 16.47 14.63
C ARG A 81 14.35 16.35 14.96
N GLU A 82 13.99 16.62 16.22
CA GLU A 82 12.60 16.60 16.65
C GLU A 82 11.75 17.68 15.93
N ARG A 83 12.31 18.88 15.69
CA ARG A 83 11.65 19.91 14.86
C ARG A 83 11.39 19.41 13.44
N LEU A 84 12.34 18.71 12.83
CA LEU A 84 12.17 18.11 11.50
C LEU A 84 11.13 16.97 11.52
N PHE A 85 11.06 16.21 12.61
CA PHE A 85 10.02 15.19 12.79
C PHE A 85 8.63 15.80 12.95
N GLU A 86 8.47 16.92 13.64
CA GLU A 86 7.19 17.64 13.68
C GLU A 86 6.70 18.02 12.28
N ILE A 87 7.59 18.49 11.40
CA ILE A 87 7.24 18.75 9.99
C ILE A 87 6.71 17.46 9.33
N ILE A 88 7.37 16.32 9.53
CA ILE A 88 6.89 15.03 9.02
C ILE A 88 5.51 14.68 9.61
N ARG A 89 5.33 14.77 10.94
CA ARG A 89 4.07 14.44 11.64
C ARG A 89 2.90 15.30 11.16
N GLU A 90 3.14 16.57 10.89
CA GLU A 90 2.16 17.47 10.28
C GLU A 90 1.88 17.06 8.83
N MET A 91 2.92 16.79 8.03
CA MET A 91 2.82 16.51 6.61
C MET A 91 2.15 15.18 6.29
N VAL A 92 2.29 14.15 7.13
CA VAL A 92 1.68 12.83 6.84
C VAL A 92 0.16 12.80 7.02
N LYS A 93 -0.42 13.82 7.65
CA LYS A 93 -1.88 13.92 7.87
C LYS A 93 -2.59 14.24 6.56
N TRP A 94 -3.65 13.50 6.28
CA TRP A 94 -4.48 13.70 5.07
C TRP A 94 -5.03 15.12 4.97
N GLU A 95 -5.42 15.71 6.10
CA GLU A 95 -5.96 17.06 6.20
C GLU A 95 -4.99 18.13 5.70
N ASN A 96 -3.69 17.86 5.75
CA ASN A 96 -2.62 18.77 5.37
C ASN A 96 -2.08 18.52 3.95
N LEU A 97 -2.76 17.68 3.14
CA LEU A 97 -2.30 17.29 1.79
C LEU A 97 -1.93 18.49 0.89
N ASN A 98 -2.71 19.56 0.93
CA ASN A 98 -2.52 20.79 0.15
C ASN A 98 -2.33 22.02 1.06
N ASN A 99 -1.78 21.84 2.26
CA ASN A 99 -1.45 22.97 3.13
C ASN A 99 -0.15 23.61 2.64
N GLU A 100 -0.25 24.64 1.78
CA GLU A 100 0.92 25.27 1.16
C GLU A 100 1.88 25.91 2.16
N GLU A 101 1.41 26.46 3.29
CA GLU A 101 2.31 27.01 4.33
C GLU A 101 3.22 25.92 4.91
N LEU A 102 2.65 24.73 5.18
CA LEU A 102 3.42 23.57 5.65
C LEU A 102 4.33 23.02 4.56
N LEU A 103 3.85 22.91 3.32
CA LEU A 103 4.65 22.42 2.20
C LEU A 103 5.82 23.36 1.89
N ASP A 104 5.63 24.68 2.02
CA ASP A 104 6.69 25.67 1.85
C ASP A 104 7.75 25.57 2.96
N ARG A 105 7.34 25.36 4.22
CA ARG A 105 8.29 25.04 5.32
C ARG A 105 9.13 23.82 4.96
N ALA A 106 8.52 22.76 4.43
CA ALA A 106 9.22 21.55 4.03
C ALA A 106 10.18 21.78 2.84
N ARG A 107 9.71 22.48 1.79
CA ARG A 107 10.51 22.86 0.62
C ARG A 107 11.73 23.70 1.03
N GLN A 108 11.57 24.61 1.98
CA GLN A 108 12.66 25.43 2.50
C GLN A 108 13.75 24.60 3.20
N GLU A 109 13.38 23.59 4.00
CA GLU A 109 14.36 22.68 4.63
C GLU A 109 15.09 21.81 3.60
N ILE A 110 14.41 21.39 2.53
CA ILE A 110 15.02 20.68 1.39
C ILE A 110 16.05 21.59 0.70
N VAL A 111 15.67 22.82 0.36
CA VAL A 111 16.56 23.79 -0.30
C VAL A 111 17.75 24.13 0.59
N LYS A 112 17.53 24.36 1.89
CA LYS A 112 18.61 24.61 2.86
C LYS A 112 19.59 23.43 2.92
N SER A 113 19.08 22.21 3.05
CA SER A 113 19.91 20.99 3.07
C SER A 113 20.71 20.82 1.77
N TRP A 114 20.12 21.18 0.64
CA TRP A 114 20.79 21.12 -0.66
C TRP A 114 21.91 22.16 -0.78
N LYS A 115 21.67 23.40 -0.35
CA LYS A 115 22.69 24.46 -0.34
C LYS A 115 23.89 24.09 0.53
N GLU A 116 23.65 23.62 1.75
CA GLU A 116 24.72 23.09 2.63
C GLU A 116 25.53 21.97 1.95
N THR A 117 24.84 21.08 1.23
CA THR A 117 25.49 19.97 0.52
C THR A 117 26.32 20.45 -0.67
N CYS A 118 25.87 21.49 -1.38
CA CYS A 118 26.60 22.12 -2.48
C CYS A 118 27.84 22.87 -1.99
N GLU A 119 27.76 23.59 -0.87
CA GLU A 119 28.90 24.27 -0.26
C GLU A 119 30.05 23.30 0.07
N LEU A 120 29.73 22.09 0.54
CA LEU A 120 30.73 21.04 0.79
C LEU A 120 31.37 20.49 -0.50
N ASN A 121 30.75 20.72 -1.65
CA ASN A 121 31.11 20.14 -2.95
C ASN A 121 31.28 21.19 -4.05
N GLU A 122 31.64 22.42 -3.67
CA GLU A 122 31.79 23.54 -4.60
C GLU A 122 32.67 23.19 -5.81
N GLY A 123 32.22 23.59 -7.00
CA GLY A 123 32.90 23.35 -8.27
C GLY A 123 32.80 21.92 -8.82
N LYS A 124 32.04 21.01 -8.18
CA LYS A 124 31.81 19.65 -8.69
C LYS A 124 30.57 19.61 -9.58
N PHE A 125 30.64 18.81 -10.65
CA PHE A 125 29.51 18.57 -11.55
C PHE A 125 28.29 18.03 -10.78
N GLY A 126 27.11 18.60 -11.04
CA GLY A 126 25.85 18.23 -10.40
C GLY A 126 25.53 18.98 -9.09
N PHE A 127 26.46 19.79 -8.55
CA PHE A 127 26.26 20.55 -7.31
C PHE A 127 26.07 22.05 -7.59
N ASP A 128 24.84 22.42 -7.92
CA ASP A 128 24.41 23.81 -8.10
C ASP A 128 23.44 24.21 -6.97
N PRO A 129 23.78 25.18 -6.10
CA PRO A 129 22.95 25.56 -4.97
C PRO A 129 21.58 26.16 -5.33
N ASP A 130 21.41 26.63 -6.58
CA ASP A 130 20.17 27.26 -7.05
C ASP A 130 19.29 26.28 -7.85
N VAL A 131 19.80 25.09 -8.19
CA VAL A 131 19.09 24.07 -8.97
C VAL A 131 19.04 22.75 -8.21
N LEU A 132 17.87 22.42 -7.65
CA LEU A 132 17.61 21.07 -7.13
C LEU A 132 17.71 20.03 -8.25
N PRO A 133 18.36 18.87 -8.01
CA PRO A 133 18.40 17.78 -8.98
C PRO A 133 17.00 17.25 -9.32
N GLU A 134 16.84 16.74 -10.53
CA GLU A 134 15.59 16.13 -10.97
C GLU A 134 15.34 14.82 -10.21
N PHE A 135 14.07 14.48 -10.03
CA PHE A 135 13.64 13.26 -9.37
C PHE A 135 13.23 12.22 -10.40
N HIS A 136 13.58 10.94 -10.23
CA HIS A 136 13.14 9.88 -11.14
C HIS A 136 12.67 8.62 -10.42
N ASP A 137 11.47 8.17 -10.78
CA ASP A 137 10.95 6.84 -10.44
C ASP A 137 10.85 5.99 -11.73
N PRO A 138 11.71 4.97 -11.91
CA PRO A 138 11.69 4.09 -13.08
C PRO A 138 10.66 2.94 -13.04
N PHE A 139 9.94 2.79 -11.93
CA PHE A 139 8.87 1.80 -11.75
C PHE A 139 7.62 2.50 -11.22
N SER A 140 7.25 3.60 -11.87
CA SER A 140 6.32 4.56 -11.29
C SER A 140 4.92 4.03 -11.06
N GLY A 141 4.47 3.04 -11.84
CA GLY A 141 3.21 2.35 -11.66
C GLY A 141 2.02 3.29 -11.44
N GLY A 142 1.48 3.28 -10.23
CA GLY A 142 0.33 4.10 -9.85
C GLY A 142 0.65 5.57 -9.48
N GLY A 143 1.92 5.98 -9.60
CA GLY A 143 2.42 7.35 -9.53
C GLY A 143 2.40 8.04 -8.16
N THR A 144 2.28 7.29 -7.06
CA THR A 144 2.33 7.85 -5.69
C THR A 144 3.64 8.63 -5.46
N ILE A 145 4.79 8.04 -5.77
CA ILE A 145 6.10 8.64 -5.44
C ILE A 145 6.35 9.90 -6.29
N PRO A 146 6.15 9.90 -7.64
CA PRO A 146 6.28 11.11 -8.45
C PRO A 146 5.37 12.26 -8.02
N VAL A 147 4.11 11.98 -7.66
CA VAL A 147 3.16 13.01 -7.19
C VAL A 147 3.66 13.68 -5.92
N GLU A 148 4.16 12.90 -4.97
CA GLU A 148 4.67 13.46 -3.71
C GLU A 148 6.03 14.17 -3.88
N ALA A 149 6.86 13.73 -4.83
CA ALA A 149 8.07 14.46 -5.21
C ALA A 149 7.74 15.85 -5.76
N GLN A 150 6.73 15.95 -6.64
CA GLN A 150 6.26 17.23 -7.17
C GLN A 150 5.73 18.15 -6.07
N ARG A 151 4.94 17.59 -5.16
CA ARG A 151 4.39 18.32 -4.01
C ARG A 151 5.48 18.93 -3.13
N LEU A 152 6.63 18.25 -3.02
CA LEU A 152 7.83 18.71 -2.31
C LEU A 152 8.75 19.63 -3.15
N GLY A 153 8.32 20.05 -4.34
CA GLY A 153 9.03 21.04 -5.17
C GLY A 153 10.09 20.46 -6.12
N LEU A 154 10.21 19.14 -6.20
CA LEU A 154 11.08 18.49 -7.19
C LEU A 154 10.42 18.48 -8.57
N LYS A 155 11.23 18.36 -9.62
CA LYS A 155 10.74 18.07 -10.97
C LYS A 155 10.71 16.55 -11.16
N PRO A 156 9.54 15.90 -11.19
CA PRO A 156 9.47 14.46 -11.30
C PRO A 156 9.58 13.99 -12.76
N ILE A 157 10.43 13.00 -12.97
CA ILE A 157 10.49 12.15 -14.15
C ILE A 157 9.88 10.83 -13.74
N SER A 158 8.88 10.38 -14.50
CA SER A 158 8.17 9.14 -14.24
C SER A 158 8.28 8.26 -15.47
N THR A 159 8.89 7.08 -15.32
CA THR A 159 8.92 6.12 -16.42
C THR A 159 8.34 4.80 -15.97
N ASP A 160 7.66 4.14 -16.90
CA ASP A 160 7.17 2.78 -16.72
C ASP A 160 7.13 2.08 -18.07
N LEU A 161 7.34 0.76 -18.08
CA LEU A 161 7.18 -0.04 -19.29
C LEU A 161 5.70 -0.10 -19.71
N ASN A 162 4.77 -0.01 -18.76
CA ASN A 162 3.35 -0.20 -18.95
C ASN A 162 2.65 1.12 -19.36
N PRO A 163 2.06 1.20 -20.57
CA PRO A 163 1.37 2.39 -21.05
C PRO A 163 0.22 2.90 -20.16
N VAL A 164 -0.43 2.00 -19.43
CA VAL A 164 -1.51 2.37 -18.50
C VAL A 164 -0.93 3.16 -17.32
N ALA A 165 0.19 2.72 -16.75
CA ALA A 165 0.91 3.45 -15.71
C ALA A 165 1.40 4.82 -16.21
N VAL A 166 1.97 4.87 -17.42
CA VAL A 166 2.42 6.12 -18.05
C VAL A 166 1.28 7.13 -18.15
N THR A 167 0.12 6.70 -18.65
CA THR A 167 -1.06 7.59 -18.79
C THR A 167 -1.58 8.07 -17.45
N ILE A 168 -1.59 7.21 -16.43
CA ILE A 168 -1.94 7.59 -15.05
C ILE A 168 -0.99 8.67 -14.54
N ASN A 169 0.32 8.51 -14.77
CA ASN A 169 1.33 9.49 -14.34
C ASN A 169 1.19 10.81 -15.10
N LYS A 170 1.02 10.81 -16.44
CA LYS A 170 0.74 12.02 -17.21
C LYS A 170 -0.45 12.80 -16.63
N ALA A 171 -1.53 12.09 -16.35
CA ALA A 171 -2.74 12.65 -15.76
C ALA A 171 -2.56 13.19 -14.33
N MET A 172 -1.47 12.84 -13.63
CA MET A 172 -1.21 13.25 -12.26
C MET A 172 -0.12 14.30 -12.07
N ILE A 173 0.96 14.26 -12.86
CA ILE A 173 2.15 15.12 -12.66
C ILE A 173 2.46 16.05 -13.85
N GLU A 174 1.89 15.79 -15.02
CA GLU A 174 2.16 16.55 -16.25
C GLU A 174 0.99 17.49 -16.58
N ILE A 175 -0.24 16.96 -16.66
CA ILE A 175 -1.42 17.75 -17.05
C ILE A 175 -1.84 18.81 -16.00
N PRO A 176 -1.96 18.48 -14.70
CA PRO A 176 -2.48 19.43 -13.72
C PRO A 176 -1.68 20.74 -13.60
N PRO A 177 -0.32 20.71 -13.56
CA PRO A 177 0.47 21.95 -13.53
C PRO A 177 0.34 22.83 -14.77
N ARG A 178 0.11 22.25 -15.96
CA ARG A 178 -0.04 23.02 -17.22
C ARG A 178 -1.27 23.91 -17.23
N PHE A 179 -2.35 23.44 -16.60
CA PHE A 179 -3.67 24.10 -16.63
C PHE A 179 -4.14 24.49 -15.22
N ALA A 180 -3.18 24.78 -14.34
CA ALA A 180 -3.45 25.21 -12.98
C ALA A 180 -4.04 26.63 -12.94
N ASN A 181 -4.88 26.90 -11.93
CA ASN A 181 -5.40 28.23 -11.63
C ASN A 181 -6.23 28.88 -12.75
N GLN A 182 -6.84 28.06 -13.61
CA GLN A 182 -7.73 28.50 -14.69
C GLN A 182 -9.19 28.22 -14.35
N PRO A 183 -10.14 29.10 -14.72
CA PRO A 183 -11.56 28.82 -14.60
C PRO A 183 -12.00 27.74 -15.60
N PRO A 184 -13.04 26.95 -15.30
CA PRO A 184 -13.61 26.00 -16.25
C PRO A 184 -14.25 26.73 -17.43
N ILE A 185 -14.04 26.20 -18.64
CA ILE A 185 -14.53 26.75 -19.90
C ILE A 185 -15.75 26.00 -20.47
N GLY A 186 -16.01 24.79 -19.97
CA GLY A 186 -17.07 23.92 -20.45
C GLY A 186 -18.46 24.43 -20.09
N PRO A 187 -19.51 23.90 -20.76
CA PRO A 187 -20.88 24.33 -20.55
C PRO A 187 -21.34 24.09 -19.10
N GLU A 188 -22.02 25.08 -18.51
CA GLU A 188 -22.55 24.95 -17.15
C GLU A 188 -23.59 23.83 -17.05
N LEU A 189 -23.55 23.11 -15.92
CA LEU A 189 -24.49 22.02 -15.65
C LEU A 189 -25.75 22.58 -14.98
N GLU A 190 -26.90 22.45 -15.65
CA GLU A 190 -28.19 22.83 -15.06
C GLU A 190 -28.44 22.09 -13.73
N ASN A 191 -28.93 22.81 -12.71
CA ASN A 191 -29.34 22.28 -11.41
C ASN A 191 -28.24 21.66 -10.52
N GLN A 192 -26.95 21.77 -10.85
CA GLN A 192 -25.91 21.54 -9.85
C GLN A 192 -25.78 22.79 -8.98
N LYS A 193 -25.65 22.61 -7.66
CA LYS A 193 -25.17 23.68 -6.78
C LYS A 193 -23.78 24.02 -7.28
N THR A 194 -23.65 25.07 -8.09
CA THR A 194 -22.38 25.66 -8.48
C THR A 194 -21.60 25.79 -7.19
N ILE A 195 -20.52 25.02 -7.04
CA ILE A 195 -19.65 25.21 -5.89
C ILE A 195 -19.18 26.66 -6.05
N PRO A 196 -19.42 27.55 -5.08
CA PRO A 196 -18.97 28.92 -5.17
C PRO A 196 -17.45 28.92 -4.98
N ILE A 197 -16.72 28.47 -6.00
CA ILE A 197 -15.27 28.51 -6.05
C ILE A 197 -14.96 29.83 -6.75
N GLN A 198 -14.78 30.89 -5.96
CA GLN A 198 -14.40 32.20 -6.50
C GLN A 198 -12.95 32.22 -7.03
N ASP A 199 -12.11 31.23 -6.67
CA ASP A 199 -10.65 31.33 -6.88
C ASP A 199 -10.01 30.23 -7.74
N TRP A 200 -10.76 29.25 -8.29
CA TRP A 200 -10.29 28.11 -9.12
C TRP A 200 -8.85 27.62 -8.90
N LYS A 201 -8.42 27.49 -7.63
CA LYS A 201 -7.03 27.20 -7.27
C LYS A 201 -6.60 25.80 -7.72
N LEU A 202 -5.30 25.62 -7.97
CA LEU A 202 -4.72 24.35 -8.41
C LEU A 202 -5.43 23.83 -9.67
N ALA A 203 -5.70 22.53 -9.74
CA ALA A 203 -6.40 21.90 -10.87
C ALA A 203 -7.93 21.84 -10.70
N THR A 204 -8.54 22.71 -9.88
CA THR A 204 -9.99 22.65 -9.62
C THR A 204 -10.85 23.04 -10.81
N GLY A 205 -10.42 24.01 -11.63
CA GLY A 205 -11.12 24.36 -12.88
C GLY A 205 -11.04 23.24 -13.92
N LEU A 206 -9.85 22.65 -14.11
CA LEU A 206 -9.66 21.46 -14.95
C LEU A 206 -10.55 20.30 -14.49
N ALA A 207 -10.60 20.02 -13.19
CA ALA A 207 -11.46 18.99 -12.62
C ALA A 207 -12.95 19.24 -12.91
N GLU A 208 -13.36 20.51 -12.89
CA GLU A 208 -14.72 20.91 -13.19
C GLU A 208 -15.06 20.77 -14.68
N ASP A 209 -14.15 21.13 -15.58
CA ASP A 209 -14.33 20.89 -17.01
C ASP A 209 -14.43 19.41 -17.36
N VAL A 210 -13.63 18.57 -16.70
CA VAL A 210 -13.76 17.11 -16.83
C VAL A 210 -15.18 16.64 -16.47
N ARG A 211 -15.84 17.22 -15.46
CA ARG A 211 -17.26 16.93 -15.16
C ARG A 211 -18.19 17.43 -16.25
N ARG A 212 -18.05 18.70 -16.65
CA ARG A 212 -18.92 19.35 -17.64
C ARG A 212 -18.90 18.62 -18.97
N TYR A 213 -17.72 18.36 -19.51
CA TYR A 213 -17.57 17.64 -20.77
C TYR A 213 -17.94 16.15 -20.66
N ALA A 214 -17.78 15.52 -19.48
CA ALA A 214 -18.29 14.18 -19.27
C ALA A 214 -19.81 14.09 -19.33
N LYS A 215 -20.54 15.11 -18.84
CA LYS A 215 -21.99 15.17 -19.01
C LYS A 215 -22.37 15.27 -20.48
N VAL A 216 -21.73 16.17 -21.23
CA VAL A 216 -21.96 16.32 -22.68
C VAL A 216 -21.68 15.02 -23.43
N LEU A 217 -20.57 14.34 -23.10
CA LEU A 217 -20.24 13.05 -23.69
C LEU A 217 -21.29 11.97 -23.34
N SER A 218 -21.76 11.94 -22.09
CA SER A 218 -22.82 11.03 -21.64
C SER A 218 -24.13 11.27 -22.38
N ASP A 219 -24.51 12.53 -22.62
CA ASP A 219 -25.73 12.89 -23.33
C ASP A 219 -25.65 12.49 -24.80
N LYS A 220 -24.54 12.82 -25.47
CA LYS A 220 -24.28 12.39 -26.85
C LYS A 220 -24.26 10.88 -26.99
N ALA A 221 -23.75 10.15 -25.98
CA ALA A 221 -23.78 8.69 -25.97
C ALA A 221 -25.21 8.17 -25.77
N PHE A 222 -25.99 8.76 -24.87
CA PHE A 222 -27.39 8.41 -24.65
C PHE A 222 -28.24 8.63 -25.91
N GLU A 223 -28.04 9.73 -26.64
CA GLU A 223 -28.71 9.97 -27.92
C GLU A 223 -28.43 8.86 -28.95
N ALA A 224 -27.23 8.28 -28.93
CA ALA A 224 -26.82 7.27 -29.91
C ALA A 224 -27.30 5.85 -29.58
N ILE A 225 -27.37 5.49 -28.29
CA ILE A 225 -27.63 4.10 -27.86
C ILE A 225 -28.66 3.97 -26.73
N GLY A 226 -29.36 5.05 -26.36
CA GLY A 226 -30.32 5.08 -25.26
C GLY A 226 -31.46 4.08 -25.41
N ASP A 227 -31.85 3.76 -26.64
CA ASP A 227 -32.89 2.77 -26.96
C ASP A 227 -32.51 1.34 -26.51
N TYR A 228 -31.22 1.04 -26.35
CA TYR A 228 -30.75 -0.24 -25.78
C TYR A 228 -30.85 -0.29 -24.25
N TYR A 229 -31.22 0.82 -23.60
CA TYR A 229 -31.32 0.98 -22.15
C TYR A 229 -32.73 1.46 -21.73
N PRO A 230 -33.79 0.69 -22.06
CA PRO A 230 -35.16 1.06 -21.77
C PRO A 230 -35.41 1.17 -20.27
N LYS A 231 -36.28 2.11 -19.89
CA LYS A 231 -36.75 2.24 -18.52
C LYS A 231 -37.63 1.04 -18.11
N LEU A 232 -37.73 0.80 -16.82
CA LEU A 232 -38.62 -0.19 -16.25
C LEU A 232 -40.00 0.44 -16.03
N LYS A 233 -41.03 -0.14 -16.64
CA LYS A 233 -42.43 0.26 -16.39
C LYS A 233 -42.82 -0.11 -14.96
N VAL A 234 -43.20 0.89 -14.16
CA VAL A 234 -43.57 0.71 -12.74
C VAL A 234 -45.09 0.79 -12.60
N HIS A 235 -45.69 -0.18 -11.92
CA HIS A 235 -47.12 -0.19 -11.65
C HIS A 235 -47.54 1.04 -10.80
N GLU A 236 -48.73 1.60 -11.04
CA GLU A 236 -49.22 2.83 -10.40
C GLU A 236 -49.12 2.82 -8.86
N SER A 237 -49.36 1.66 -8.24
CA SER A 237 -49.25 1.44 -6.79
C SER A 237 -47.83 1.63 -6.21
N PHE A 238 -46.80 1.69 -7.04
CA PHE A 238 -45.40 1.97 -6.65
C PHE A 238 -44.89 3.33 -7.16
N GLY A 239 -45.76 4.18 -7.70
CA GLY A 239 -45.43 5.58 -8.04
C GLY A 239 -45.60 5.97 -9.51
N GLY A 240 -46.09 5.07 -10.38
CA GLY A 240 -46.61 5.33 -11.74
C GLY A 240 -45.64 5.84 -12.81
N GLU A 241 -44.46 6.35 -12.43
CA GLU A 241 -43.43 6.82 -13.37
C GLU A 241 -42.44 5.72 -13.72
N ASP A 242 -42.06 5.62 -14.99
CA ASP A 242 -41.04 4.70 -15.48
C ASP A 242 -39.69 4.92 -14.77
N ALA A 243 -39.14 3.86 -14.20
CA ALA A 243 -37.93 3.91 -13.41
C ALA A 243 -36.68 3.64 -14.26
N THR A 244 -35.63 4.43 -14.06
CA THR A 244 -34.32 4.17 -14.68
C THR A 244 -33.74 2.87 -14.14
N VAL A 245 -33.41 1.94 -15.05
CA VAL A 245 -32.74 0.69 -14.69
C VAL A 245 -31.31 0.99 -14.23
N ILE A 246 -30.90 0.37 -13.12
CA ILE A 246 -29.55 0.44 -12.56
C ILE A 246 -28.70 -0.71 -13.10
N ALA A 247 -29.26 -1.93 -13.06
CA ALA A 247 -28.56 -3.13 -13.45
C ALA A 247 -29.51 -4.20 -14.01
N TRP A 248 -29.03 -4.89 -15.05
CA TRP A 248 -29.58 -6.16 -15.52
C TRP A 248 -28.72 -7.30 -14.97
N LEU A 249 -29.36 -8.25 -14.29
CA LEU A 249 -28.67 -9.37 -13.67
C LEU A 249 -28.76 -10.58 -14.59
N TRP A 250 -27.64 -11.03 -15.13
CA TRP A 250 -27.57 -12.08 -16.13
C TRP A 250 -26.90 -13.32 -15.58
N GLY A 251 -27.42 -14.50 -15.92
CA GLY A 251 -26.79 -15.78 -15.65
C GLY A 251 -26.26 -16.40 -16.94
N ARG A 252 -25.04 -16.93 -16.91
CA ARG A 252 -24.52 -17.79 -17.99
C ARG A 252 -25.34 -19.06 -18.06
N THR A 253 -25.56 -19.61 -19.25
CA THR A 253 -26.30 -20.86 -19.43
C THR A 253 -25.48 -21.90 -20.18
N VAL A 254 -25.75 -23.18 -19.92
CA VAL A 254 -25.22 -24.32 -20.68
C VAL A 254 -26.36 -25.29 -20.96
N ALA A 255 -26.29 -26.05 -22.05
CA ALA A 255 -27.19 -27.16 -22.29
C ALA A 255 -27.11 -28.17 -21.13
N SER A 256 -28.26 -28.62 -20.62
CA SER A 256 -28.27 -29.65 -19.58
C SER A 256 -27.62 -30.94 -20.09
N PRO A 257 -26.69 -31.56 -19.33
CA PRO A 257 -26.06 -32.83 -19.72
C PRO A 257 -27.03 -34.02 -19.63
N ASN A 258 -28.20 -33.85 -18.99
CA ASN A 258 -29.21 -34.90 -18.91
C ASN A 258 -30.11 -34.88 -20.16
N PRO A 259 -30.17 -35.98 -20.95
CA PRO A 259 -31.02 -36.07 -22.14
C PRO A 259 -32.51 -35.78 -21.89
N ALA A 260 -33.01 -35.98 -20.66
CA ALA A 260 -34.39 -35.65 -20.29
C ALA A 260 -34.70 -34.15 -20.46
N ALA A 261 -33.70 -33.27 -20.41
CA ALA A 261 -33.84 -31.85 -20.65
C ALA A 261 -33.84 -31.47 -22.15
N GLN A 262 -33.66 -32.43 -23.07
CA GLN A 262 -33.69 -32.22 -24.52
C GLN A 262 -32.76 -31.11 -25.03
N GLY A 263 -31.57 -31.00 -24.43
CA GLY A 263 -30.59 -29.97 -24.79
C GLY A 263 -30.97 -28.54 -24.38
N LYS A 264 -32.06 -28.34 -23.61
CA LYS A 264 -32.43 -27.02 -23.09
C LYS A 264 -31.33 -26.46 -22.21
N HIS A 265 -31.09 -25.17 -22.40
CA HIS A 265 -30.10 -24.43 -21.62
C HIS A 265 -30.62 -24.14 -20.23
N VAL A 266 -29.76 -24.26 -19.23
CA VAL A 266 -30.07 -23.97 -17.82
C VAL A 266 -29.04 -22.99 -17.23
N PRO A 267 -29.43 -22.14 -16.27
CA PRO A 267 -28.58 -21.05 -15.79
C PRO A 267 -27.62 -21.52 -14.69
N LEU A 268 -26.39 -21.04 -14.77
CA LEU A 268 -25.33 -21.22 -13.80
C LEU A 268 -25.32 -20.00 -12.88
N VAL A 269 -25.88 -20.15 -11.67
CA VAL A 269 -26.14 -19.02 -10.76
C VAL A 269 -25.55 -19.33 -9.41
N SER A 270 -24.69 -18.45 -8.91
CA SER A 270 -24.02 -18.61 -7.61
C SER A 270 -24.87 -18.23 -6.41
N THR A 271 -25.90 -17.40 -6.61
CA THR A 271 -26.89 -17.05 -5.61
C THR A 271 -28.15 -16.46 -6.27
N PHE A 272 -29.33 -16.71 -5.68
CA PHE A 272 -30.58 -16.08 -6.08
C PHE A 272 -30.94 -14.84 -5.26
N TRP A 273 -30.04 -14.39 -4.38
CA TRP A 273 -30.26 -13.19 -3.57
C TRP A 273 -30.05 -11.90 -4.36
N LEU A 274 -31.07 -11.04 -4.37
CA LEU A 274 -30.96 -9.68 -4.89
C LEU A 274 -30.64 -8.67 -3.77
N CYS A 275 -31.24 -8.82 -2.60
CA CYS A 275 -30.96 -8.00 -1.42
C CYS A 275 -31.02 -8.85 -0.14
N LYS A 276 -29.97 -8.78 0.69
CA LYS A 276 -29.88 -9.48 1.98
C LYS A 276 -30.05 -8.58 3.20
N LYS A 277 -30.33 -7.29 3.00
CA LYS A 277 -30.46 -6.35 4.12
C LYS A 277 -31.70 -6.70 4.93
N LYS A 278 -31.53 -6.77 6.25
CA LYS A 278 -32.61 -7.10 7.19
C LYS A 278 -33.81 -6.17 7.01
N GLY A 279 -35.00 -6.73 6.80
CA GLY A 279 -36.25 -5.98 6.56
C GLY A 279 -36.41 -5.45 5.12
N LYS A 280 -35.47 -5.75 4.22
CA LYS A 280 -35.52 -5.41 2.78
C LYS A 280 -35.11 -6.61 1.93
N GLU A 281 -35.31 -7.81 2.43
CA GLU A 281 -34.93 -9.05 1.78
C GLU A 281 -35.67 -9.21 0.45
N VAL A 282 -34.91 -9.43 -0.62
CA VAL A 282 -35.45 -9.68 -1.96
C VAL A 282 -34.63 -10.78 -2.63
N TYR A 283 -35.32 -11.75 -3.21
CA TYR A 283 -34.69 -12.87 -3.91
C TYR A 283 -35.55 -13.32 -5.09
N ILE A 284 -34.93 -14.03 -6.03
CA ILE A 284 -35.64 -14.69 -7.13
C ILE A 284 -35.75 -16.19 -6.87
N LYS A 285 -36.77 -16.84 -7.43
CA LYS A 285 -36.92 -18.29 -7.38
C LYS A 285 -37.19 -18.83 -8.80
N PRO A 286 -36.47 -19.87 -9.23
CA PRO A 286 -36.79 -20.53 -10.49
C PRO A 286 -38.12 -21.28 -10.37
N MET A 287 -39.03 -21.01 -11.29
CA MET A 287 -40.29 -21.71 -11.48
C MET A 287 -40.21 -22.51 -12.76
N VAL A 288 -40.29 -23.83 -12.63
CA VAL A 288 -40.13 -24.78 -13.73
C VAL A 288 -41.49 -25.32 -14.13
N ASP A 289 -41.81 -25.23 -15.42
CA ASP A 289 -43.01 -25.81 -16.02
C ASP A 289 -42.59 -26.69 -17.21
N GLY A 290 -42.62 -28.00 -17.01
CA GLY A 290 -42.05 -28.97 -17.95
C GLY A 290 -40.55 -28.75 -18.18
N LEU A 291 -40.20 -28.32 -19.39
CA LEU A 291 -38.81 -28.01 -19.80
C LEU A 291 -38.52 -26.51 -19.91
N GLU A 292 -39.50 -25.67 -19.59
CA GLU A 292 -39.36 -24.21 -19.56
C GLU A 292 -39.22 -23.74 -18.12
N TYR A 293 -38.59 -22.57 -17.94
CA TYR A 293 -38.45 -21.96 -16.63
C TYR A 293 -38.49 -20.43 -16.68
N LYS A 294 -38.96 -19.83 -15.60
CA LYS A 294 -38.94 -18.38 -15.36
C LYS A 294 -38.45 -18.09 -13.94
N PHE A 295 -38.10 -16.83 -13.66
CA PHE A 295 -37.71 -16.40 -12.32
C PHE A 295 -38.80 -15.50 -11.72
N GLU A 296 -39.36 -15.92 -10.59
CA GLU A 296 -40.34 -15.12 -9.84
C GLU A 296 -39.66 -14.35 -8.71
N LEU A 297 -40.09 -13.10 -8.50
CA LEU A 297 -39.54 -12.21 -7.48
C LEU A 297 -40.28 -12.38 -6.16
N HIS A 298 -39.53 -12.64 -5.08
CA HIS A 298 -40.07 -12.75 -3.74
C HIS A 298 -39.46 -11.71 -2.80
N ARG A 299 -40.25 -11.30 -1.80
CA ARG A 299 -39.86 -10.35 -0.76
C ARG A 299 -40.00 -11.01 0.62
N GLY A 300 -39.09 -10.67 1.53
CA GLY A 300 -39.06 -11.20 2.89
C GLY A 300 -38.12 -12.39 3.06
N ILE A 301 -38.23 -13.07 4.20
CA ILE A 301 -37.33 -14.16 4.57
C ILE A 301 -37.73 -15.43 3.80
N PRO A 302 -36.82 -16.06 3.03
CA PRO A 302 -37.12 -17.28 2.32
C PRO A 302 -37.34 -18.46 3.27
N GLU A 303 -38.27 -19.35 2.94
CA GLU A 303 -38.51 -20.59 3.69
C GLU A 303 -37.28 -21.49 3.73
N LYS A 304 -36.49 -21.49 2.64
CA LYS A 304 -35.26 -22.27 2.49
C LYS A 304 -34.07 -21.36 2.14
N PRO A 305 -33.49 -20.66 3.13
CA PRO A 305 -32.43 -19.67 2.89
C PRO A 305 -31.17 -20.23 2.21
N GLU A 306 -30.82 -21.48 2.50
CA GLU A 306 -29.61 -22.10 1.94
C GLU A 306 -29.74 -22.36 0.42
N GLU A 307 -30.93 -22.71 -0.09
CA GLU A 307 -31.17 -22.86 -1.54
C GLU A 307 -31.01 -21.51 -2.27
N ILE A 308 -31.51 -20.42 -1.70
CA ILE A 308 -31.35 -19.06 -2.28
C ILE A 308 -29.89 -18.62 -2.23
N LYS A 309 -29.18 -18.98 -1.16
CA LYS A 309 -27.76 -18.65 -0.97
C LYS A 309 -26.85 -19.37 -1.95
N SER A 310 -27.10 -20.63 -2.28
CA SER A 310 -26.28 -21.39 -3.21
C SER A 310 -26.68 -21.21 -4.68
N GLY A 311 -27.89 -20.70 -4.97
CA GLY A 311 -28.37 -20.64 -6.34
C GLY A 311 -28.46 -22.05 -6.96
N THR A 312 -27.92 -22.23 -8.17
CA THR A 312 -27.78 -23.55 -8.80
C THR A 312 -26.46 -24.24 -8.46
N LYS A 313 -25.63 -23.64 -7.61
CA LYS A 313 -24.30 -24.17 -7.27
C LYS A 313 -24.38 -25.32 -6.27
N SER A 314 -23.72 -26.43 -6.57
CA SER A 314 -23.72 -27.63 -5.71
C SER A 314 -22.44 -27.79 -4.90
N ALA A 315 -21.31 -27.23 -5.35
CA ALA A 315 -20.03 -27.27 -4.64
C ALA A 315 -19.09 -26.11 -5.04
N ARG A 316 -17.88 -26.09 -4.46
CA ARG A 316 -16.81 -25.17 -4.88
C ARG A 316 -16.45 -25.40 -6.36
N GLY A 317 -16.02 -24.33 -7.04
CA GLY A 317 -15.66 -24.39 -8.47
C GLY A 317 -16.87 -24.22 -9.38
N ALA A 318 -16.82 -24.86 -10.55
CA ALA A 318 -17.85 -24.81 -11.61
C ALA A 318 -18.83 -25.99 -11.52
N ASN A 319 -19.28 -26.35 -10.31
CA ASN A 319 -20.20 -27.46 -10.10
C ASN A 319 -21.61 -26.94 -9.80
N PHE A 320 -22.58 -27.39 -10.59
CA PHE A 320 -23.96 -26.91 -10.52
C PHE A 320 -24.97 -28.06 -10.55
N THR A 321 -26.24 -27.73 -10.38
CA THR A 321 -27.39 -28.63 -10.49
C THR A 321 -28.34 -28.08 -11.54
N CYS A 322 -28.76 -28.94 -12.48
CA CYS A 322 -29.76 -28.62 -13.49
C CYS A 322 -31.11 -28.33 -12.82
N ILE A 323 -31.66 -27.13 -13.02
CA ILE A 323 -32.97 -26.76 -12.43
C ILE A 323 -34.14 -27.55 -13.03
N LEU A 324 -33.99 -28.07 -14.26
CA LEU A 324 -35.05 -28.83 -14.94
C LEU A 324 -35.12 -30.29 -14.49
N THR A 325 -33.97 -30.92 -14.25
CA THR A 325 -33.89 -32.38 -14.01
C THR A 325 -33.30 -32.76 -12.65
N GLY A 326 -32.80 -31.78 -11.88
CA GLY A 326 -32.07 -32.03 -10.62
C GLY A 326 -30.71 -32.71 -10.80
N SER A 327 -30.26 -32.95 -12.03
CA SER A 327 -29.02 -33.68 -12.31
C SER A 327 -27.78 -32.80 -12.12
N PRO A 328 -26.64 -33.38 -11.70
CA PRO A 328 -25.40 -32.63 -11.54
C PRO A 328 -24.86 -32.16 -12.90
N ILE A 329 -24.34 -30.93 -12.93
CA ILE A 329 -23.59 -30.34 -14.03
C ILE A 329 -22.15 -30.16 -13.51
N THR A 330 -21.25 -31.02 -13.97
CA THR A 330 -19.88 -31.11 -13.44
C THR A 330 -18.99 -30.00 -13.97
N ALA A 331 -17.94 -29.65 -13.22
CA ALA A 331 -16.97 -28.64 -13.63
C ALA A 331 -16.32 -28.94 -14.99
N ASP A 332 -16.06 -30.20 -15.32
CA ASP A 332 -15.43 -30.56 -16.59
C ASP A 332 -16.40 -30.42 -17.76
N TYR A 333 -17.69 -30.72 -17.56
CA TYR A 333 -18.73 -30.43 -18.56
C TYR A 333 -18.85 -28.92 -18.79
N VAL A 334 -18.91 -28.10 -17.73
CA VAL A 334 -18.98 -26.64 -17.86
C VAL A 334 -17.75 -26.08 -18.58
N LYS A 335 -16.54 -26.58 -18.29
CA LYS A 335 -15.32 -26.20 -19.03
C LYS A 335 -15.40 -26.59 -20.51
N ALA A 336 -15.90 -27.79 -20.81
CA ALA A 336 -16.03 -28.27 -22.19
C ALA A 336 -17.01 -27.42 -23.00
N GLU A 337 -18.20 -27.13 -22.44
CA GLU A 337 -19.19 -26.25 -23.07
C GLU A 337 -18.64 -24.83 -23.28
N GLY A 338 -17.95 -24.29 -22.27
CA GLY A 338 -17.32 -22.98 -22.35
C GLY A 338 -16.24 -22.90 -23.43
N LYS A 339 -15.29 -23.84 -23.45
CA LYS A 339 -14.23 -23.92 -24.47
C LYS A 339 -14.76 -24.12 -25.88
N ALA A 340 -15.93 -24.73 -26.02
CA ALA A 340 -16.58 -24.90 -27.31
C ALA A 340 -17.48 -23.71 -27.71
N GLY A 341 -17.50 -22.63 -26.93
CA GLY A 341 -18.31 -21.43 -27.23
C GLY A 341 -19.82 -21.64 -27.11
N ARG A 342 -20.27 -22.69 -26.39
CA ARG A 342 -21.69 -23.06 -26.28
C ARG A 342 -22.40 -22.49 -25.06
N MET A 343 -21.80 -21.52 -24.38
CA MET A 343 -22.47 -20.81 -23.29
C MET A 343 -23.44 -19.76 -23.83
N GLY A 344 -24.59 -19.63 -23.19
CA GLY A 344 -25.56 -18.57 -23.46
C GLY A 344 -25.74 -17.62 -22.27
N TRP A 345 -26.76 -16.77 -22.37
CA TRP A 345 -27.16 -15.82 -21.34
C TRP A 345 -28.66 -15.92 -21.06
N LYS A 346 -29.06 -15.69 -19.81
CA LYS A 346 -30.45 -15.58 -19.38
C LYS A 346 -30.61 -14.42 -18.40
N LEU A 347 -31.62 -13.58 -18.59
CA LEU A 347 -31.91 -12.49 -17.65
C LEU A 347 -32.56 -13.10 -16.40
N LEU A 348 -31.97 -12.82 -15.24
CA LEU A 348 -32.40 -13.33 -13.94
C LEU A 348 -33.34 -12.34 -13.23
N GLY A 349 -33.09 -11.04 -13.38
CA GLY A 349 -33.86 -9.98 -12.75
C GLY A 349 -33.31 -8.59 -13.06
N ILE A 350 -34.08 -7.57 -12.70
CA ILE A 350 -33.78 -6.16 -12.98
C ILE A 350 -33.76 -5.37 -11.67
N VAL A 351 -32.77 -4.49 -11.52
CA VAL A 351 -32.69 -3.53 -10.40
C VAL A 351 -32.85 -2.13 -10.97
N ALA A 352 -33.75 -1.33 -10.42
CA ALA A 352 -34.06 0.02 -10.88
C ALA A 352 -34.06 1.06 -9.74
N GLU A 353 -34.01 2.33 -10.12
CA GLU A 353 -34.12 3.47 -9.21
C GLU A 353 -35.53 3.56 -8.64
N GLY A 354 -35.65 3.85 -7.34
CA GLY A 354 -36.94 4.05 -6.69
C GLY A 354 -36.92 5.20 -5.70
N LYS A 355 -38.08 5.81 -5.47
CA LYS A 355 -38.24 7.00 -4.61
C LYS A 355 -37.78 6.77 -3.16
N LYS A 356 -37.87 5.52 -2.65
CA LYS A 356 -37.51 5.14 -1.25
C LYS A 356 -36.47 4.00 -1.17
N GLY A 357 -35.66 3.80 -2.21
CA GLY A 357 -34.67 2.73 -2.29
C GLY A 357 -34.67 2.03 -3.64
N ARG A 358 -33.96 0.91 -3.73
CA ARG A 358 -33.90 0.10 -4.97
C ARG A 358 -35.24 -0.58 -5.24
N LEU A 359 -35.69 -0.51 -6.49
CA LEU A 359 -36.77 -1.35 -6.99
C LEU A 359 -36.16 -2.63 -7.59
N TYR A 360 -36.83 -3.74 -7.37
CA TYR A 360 -36.48 -5.03 -7.93
C TYR A 360 -37.66 -5.52 -8.75
N ALA A 361 -37.38 -6.05 -9.95
CA ALA A 361 -38.36 -6.55 -10.87
C ALA A 361 -37.93 -7.88 -11.50
N GLU A 362 -38.92 -8.64 -11.94
CA GLU A 362 -38.73 -9.87 -12.70
C GLU A 362 -38.13 -9.59 -14.07
N ALA A 363 -37.46 -10.59 -14.64
CA ALA A 363 -36.98 -10.55 -16.01
C ALA A 363 -38.17 -10.56 -16.98
N THR A 364 -38.19 -9.66 -17.96
CA THR A 364 -39.19 -9.65 -19.04
C THR A 364 -38.55 -10.05 -20.37
N PRO A 365 -39.27 -10.73 -21.27
CA PRO A 365 -38.75 -11.06 -22.61
C PRO A 365 -38.27 -9.83 -23.38
N GLU A 366 -39.02 -8.72 -23.32
CA GLU A 366 -38.66 -7.44 -23.96
C GLU A 366 -37.29 -6.92 -23.50
N GLN A 367 -37.03 -6.88 -22.20
CA GLN A 367 -35.75 -6.42 -21.65
C GLN A 367 -34.60 -7.39 -21.95
N GLU A 368 -34.88 -8.70 -21.99
CA GLU A 368 -33.91 -9.73 -22.36
C GLU A 368 -33.52 -9.61 -23.85
N GLU A 369 -34.50 -9.50 -24.74
CA GLU A 369 -34.29 -9.36 -26.19
C GLU A 369 -33.53 -8.07 -26.52
N ILE A 370 -33.91 -6.93 -25.94
CA ILE A 370 -33.20 -5.67 -26.15
C ILE A 370 -31.74 -5.79 -25.69
N GLY A 371 -31.49 -6.37 -24.52
CA GLY A 371 -30.14 -6.56 -23.98
C GLY A 371 -29.23 -7.44 -24.86
N LEU A 372 -29.81 -8.40 -25.59
CA LEU A 372 -29.10 -9.31 -26.49
C LEU A 372 -29.10 -8.84 -27.96
N SER A 373 -29.87 -7.82 -28.31
CA SER A 373 -30.02 -7.33 -29.69
C SER A 373 -28.84 -6.48 -30.19
N ALA A 374 -28.01 -5.98 -29.28
CA ALA A 374 -26.90 -5.08 -29.59
C ALA A 374 -25.90 -5.72 -30.57
N LYS A 375 -25.36 -4.90 -31.48
CA LYS A 375 -24.38 -5.32 -32.49
C LYS A 375 -23.22 -4.33 -32.54
N PRO A 376 -22.15 -4.53 -31.74
CA PRO A 376 -21.00 -3.64 -31.79
C PRO A 376 -20.28 -3.75 -33.15
N ASN A 377 -19.89 -2.61 -33.70
CA ASN A 377 -19.13 -2.50 -34.96
C ASN A 377 -17.66 -2.97 -34.85
N TRP A 378 -17.14 -3.01 -33.63
CA TRP A 378 -15.76 -3.41 -33.32
C TRP A 378 -15.71 -4.14 -31.98
N ARG A 379 -14.76 -5.07 -31.86
CA ARG A 379 -14.47 -5.81 -30.63
C ARG A 379 -12.96 -5.85 -30.37
N PRO A 380 -12.51 -5.87 -29.10
CA PRO A 380 -11.11 -6.04 -28.75
C PRO A 380 -10.69 -7.51 -28.91
N ASP A 381 -10.52 -7.95 -30.16
CA ASP A 381 -10.11 -9.31 -30.52
C ASP A 381 -8.59 -9.53 -30.29
N PHE A 382 -8.18 -9.38 -29.04
CA PHE A 382 -6.79 -9.55 -28.60
C PHE A 382 -6.70 -10.71 -27.61
N PRO A 383 -5.67 -11.58 -27.71
CA PRO A 383 -5.56 -12.76 -26.87
C PRO A 383 -5.48 -12.41 -25.39
N LEU A 384 -6.21 -13.14 -24.55
CA LEU A 384 -6.05 -13.09 -23.11
C LEU A 384 -4.80 -13.83 -22.67
N SER A 385 -4.17 -13.29 -21.64
CA SER A 385 -3.13 -14.01 -20.92
C SER A 385 -3.68 -15.33 -20.35
N THR A 386 -2.87 -16.37 -20.43
CA THR A 386 -3.19 -17.70 -19.91
C THR A 386 -2.50 -17.96 -18.57
N HIS A 387 -2.22 -16.89 -17.80
CA HIS A 387 -1.62 -16.99 -16.47
C HIS A 387 -2.53 -17.80 -15.53
N PRO A 388 -2.06 -18.92 -14.95
CA PRO A 388 -2.94 -19.89 -14.27
C PRO A 388 -3.60 -19.36 -12.99
N GLN A 389 -2.89 -18.51 -12.23
CA GLN A 389 -3.39 -17.93 -10.98
C GLN A 389 -4.32 -16.73 -11.17
N TYR A 390 -3.99 -15.84 -12.11
CA TYR A 390 -4.65 -14.54 -12.25
C TYR A 390 -5.69 -14.49 -13.37
N MET A 391 -5.65 -15.41 -14.34
CA MET A 391 -6.52 -15.41 -15.52
C MET A 391 -7.36 -16.69 -15.64
N SER A 392 -7.88 -17.17 -14.52
CA SER A 392 -8.63 -18.45 -14.49
C SER A 392 -9.89 -18.48 -15.37
N VAL A 393 -10.38 -17.32 -15.82
CA VAL A 393 -11.47 -17.19 -16.79
C VAL A 393 -11.20 -17.97 -18.09
N THR A 394 -9.94 -18.06 -18.53
CA THR A 394 -9.55 -18.74 -19.78
C THR A 394 -9.79 -20.25 -19.77
N ASN A 395 -9.97 -20.84 -18.58
CA ASN A 395 -10.36 -22.26 -18.46
C ASN A 395 -11.79 -22.55 -18.94
N TYR A 396 -12.61 -21.52 -19.14
CA TYR A 396 -14.07 -21.64 -19.35
C TYR A 396 -14.57 -21.00 -20.65
N GLY A 397 -13.70 -20.77 -21.62
CA GLY A 397 -14.09 -20.25 -22.94
C GLY A 397 -13.41 -18.95 -23.32
N PRO A 398 -13.44 -17.89 -22.48
CA PRO A 398 -12.83 -16.62 -22.82
C PRO A 398 -11.37 -16.76 -23.24
N SER A 399 -11.08 -16.38 -24.47
CA SER A 399 -9.78 -16.54 -25.12
C SER A 399 -9.21 -15.20 -25.60
N VAL A 400 -10.10 -14.22 -25.82
CA VAL A 400 -9.76 -12.86 -26.21
C VAL A 400 -10.45 -11.84 -25.29
N VAL A 401 -9.93 -10.61 -25.22
CA VAL A 401 -10.47 -9.57 -24.33
C VAL A 401 -11.95 -9.29 -24.63
N ALA A 402 -12.38 -9.42 -25.88
CA ALA A 402 -13.77 -9.28 -26.29
C ALA A 402 -14.74 -10.24 -25.56
N ASP A 403 -14.28 -11.42 -25.16
CA ASP A 403 -15.11 -12.42 -24.47
C ASP A 403 -15.46 -12.01 -23.03
N LEU A 404 -14.78 -10.99 -22.49
CA LEU A 404 -15.04 -10.43 -21.17
C LEU A 404 -16.20 -9.42 -21.17
N PHE A 405 -16.86 -9.19 -22.30
CA PHE A 405 -17.90 -8.18 -22.48
C PHE A 405 -19.11 -8.78 -23.22
N MET A 406 -20.32 -8.38 -22.81
CA MET A 406 -21.51 -8.60 -23.66
C MET A 406 -21.53 -7.59 -24.81
N ASP A 407 -22.31 -7.88 -25.85
CA ASP A 407 -22.45 -7.04 -27.04
C ASP A 407 -22.91 -5.63 -26.70
N ARG A 408 -23.90 -5.50 -25.82
CA ARG A 408 -24.42 -4.20 -25.37
C ARG A 408 -23.37 -3.42 -24.57
N GLN A 409 -22.59 -4.08 -23.72
CA GLN A 409 -21.47 -3.46 -22.99
C GLN A 409 -20.38 -2.96 -23.96
N THR A 410 -20.05 -3.76 -24.97
CA THR A 410 -19.08 -3.40 -26.02
C THR A 410 -19.58 -2.21 -26.84
N LEU A 411 -20.87 -2.22 -27.23
CA LEU A 411 -21.50 -1.12 -27.97
C LEU A 411 -21.42 0.19 -27.18
N ALA A 412 -21.69 0.15 -25.87
CA ALA A 412 -21.55 1.33 -25.02
C ALA A 412 -20.13 1.86 -24.98
N LEU A 413 -19.14 1.01 -24.67
CA LEU A 413 -17.73 1.43 -24.60
C LEU A 413 -17.22 1.96 -25.95
N ASN A 414 -17.63 1.37 -27.08
CA ASN A 414 -17.32 1.89 -28.41
C ASN A 414 -17.91 3.28 -28.63
N THR A 415 -19.18 3.46 -28.29
CA THR A 415 -19.90 4.73 -28.48
C THR A 415 -19.22 5.87 -27.72
N PHE A 416 -18.83 5.63 -26.46
CA PHE A 416 -18.09 6.61 -25.68
C PHE A 416 -16.71 6.92 -26.30
N ALA A 417 -15.96 5.90 -26.72
CA ALA A 417 -14.62 6.08 -27.29
C ALA A 417 -14.65 6.83 -28.64
N GLU A 418 -15.59 6.49 -29.53
CA GLU A 418 -15.71 7.11 -30.85
C GLU A 418 -16.09 8.59 -30.77
N LYS A 419 -16.90 8.97 -29.77
CA LYS A 419 -17.33 10.36 -29.55
C LYS A 419 -16.22 11.26 -29.02
N LEU A 420 -15.08 10.74 -28.55
CA LEU A 420 -13.97 11.58 -28.09
C LEU A 420 -13.40 12.50 -29.17
N THR A 421 -13.40 12.07 -30.44
CA THR A 421 -12.94 12.94 -31.55
C THR A 421 -13.88 14.12 -31.79
N GLU A 422 -15.18 13.91 -31.59
CA GLU A 422 -16.17 14.99 -31.63
C GLU A 422 -16.01 15.91 -30.41
N MET A 423 -15.82 15.34 -29.22
CA MET A 423 -15.57 16.10 -27.99
C MET A 423 -14.33 16.98 -28.10
N HIS A 424 -13.23 16.47 -28.65
CA HIS A 424 -12.01 17.25 -28.85
C HIS A 424 -12.29 18.54 -29.64
N LYS A 425 -13.04 18.45 -30.74
CA LYS A 425 -13.40 19.63 -31.56
C LYS A 425 -14.25 20.63 -30.78
N LEU A 426 -15.19 20.13 -29.97
CA LEU A 426 -16.02 20.98 -29.11
C LEU A 426 -15.17 21.71 -28.07
N ILE A 427 -14.34 20.97 -27.32
CA ILE A 427 -13.51 21.51 -26.25
C ILE A 427 -12.50 22.53 -26.79
N HIS A 428 -11.90 22.25 -27.95
CA HIS A 428 -11.00 23.17 -28.64
C HIS A 428 -11.70 24.48 -29.01
N ALA A 429 -12.90 24.40 -29.61
CA ALA A 429 -13.68 25.58 -29.96
C ALA A 429 -14.11 26.40 -28.72
N ASP A 430 -14.52 25.71 -27.64
CA ASP A 430 -14.87 26.35 -26.37
C ASP A 430 -13.65 27.01 -25.72
N ALA A 431 -12.46 26.41 -25.81
CA ALA A 431 -11.21 26.98 -25.31
C ALA A 431 -10.84 28.27 -26.01
N LEU A 432 -10.92 28.30 -27.35
CA LEU A 432 -10.71 29.53 -28.13
C LEU A 432 -11.72 30.62 -27.79
N LYS A 433 -12.99 30.24 -27.63
CA LYS A 433 -14.07 31.17 -27.26
C LYS A 433 -13.86 31.75 -25.85
N ALA A 434 -13.29 30.98 -24.94
CA ALA A 434 -12.92 31.41 -23.59
C ALA A 434 -11.63 32.26 -23.56
N GLY A 435 -10.96 32.46 -24.70
CA GLY A 435 -9.78 33.30 -24.84
C GLY A 435 -8.45 32.57 -24.63
N MET A 436 -8.43 31.24 -24.64
CA MET A 436 -7.20 30.46 -24.62
C MET A 436 -6.50 30.56 -25.99
N GLU A 437 -5.21 30.91 -25.99
CA GLU A 437 -4.41 30.90 -27.21
C GLU A 437 -4.16 29.48 -27.71
N ASP A 438 -3.90 29.33 -29.01
CA ASP A 438 -3.57 28.03 -29.61
C ASP A 438 -2.17 28.06 -30.21
N ASP A 439 -1.28 27.27 -29.61
CA ASP A 439 0.07 27.01 -30.12
C ASP A 439 0.08 25.95 -31.23
N ASN A 440 -1.10 25.38 -31.57
CA ASN A 440 -1.28 24.29 -32.54
C ASN A 440 -0.38 23.08 -32.24
N THR A 441 0.01 22.90 -30.98
CA THR A 441 0.90 21.82 -30.54
C THR A 441 0.11 20.87 -29.64
N THR A 442 0.21 19.56 -29.91
CA THR A 442 -0.50 18.56 -29.11
C THR A 442 0.07 18.47 -27.70
N LEU A 443 -0.71 17.95 -26.75
CA LEU A 443 -0.20 17.71 -25.39
C LEU A 443 1.02 16.76 -25.41
N ASN A 444 0.99 15.74 -26.27
CA ASN A 444 2.06 14.75 -26.45
C ASN A 444 3.37 15.38 -26.93
N GLU A 445 3.29 16.44 -27.74
CA GLU A 445 4.44 17.21 -28.24
C GLU A 445 4.87 18.35 -27.29
N GLY A 446 4.19 18.51 -26.15
CA GLY A 446 4.52 19.51 -25.14
C GLY A 446 3.77 20.84 -25.27
N GLY A 447 2.62 20.87 -25.96
CA GLY A 447 1.79 22.07 -26.07
C GLY A 447 1.11 22.49 -24.76
N TYR A 448 0.70 23.76 -24.73
CA TYR A 448 -0.01 24.45 -23.64
C TYR A 448 -1.29 25.16 -24.10
N GLY A 449 -1.49 25.32 -25.41
CA GLY A 449 -2.64 26.03 -25.96
C GLY A 449 -3.95 25.23 -25.99
N ALA A 450 -4.95 25.77 -26.67
CA ALA A 450 -6.28 25.18 -26.84
C ALA A 450 -6.24 23.73 -27.34
N THR A 451 -5.31 23.40 -28.25
CA THR A 451 -5.10 22.02 -28.73
C THR A 451 -4.70 21.07 -27.59
N ALA A 452 -3.68 21.44 -26.81
CA ALA A 452 -3.23 20.64 -25.68
C ALA A 452 -4.28 20.54 -24.55
N TYR A 453 -5.09 21.58 -24.35
CA TYR A 453 -6.19 21.52 -23.39
C TYR A 453 -7.29 20.54 -23.82
N ALA A 454 -7.65 20.54 -25.10
CA ALA A 454 -8.61 19.59 -25.65
C ALA A 454 -8.10 18.13 -25.54
N ASP A 455 -6.81 17.90 -25.83
CA ASP A 455 -6.14 16.61 -25.59
C ASP A 455 -6.23 16.20 -24.11
N ALA A 456 -5.91 17.11 -23.19
CA ALA A 456 -5.92 16.85 -21.75
C ALA A 456 -7.30 16.41 -21.24
N ILE A 457 -8.36 17.13 -21.62
CA ILE A 457 -9.74 16.73 -21.27
C ILE A 457 -10.08 15.37 -21.89
N CYS A 458 -9.71 15.12 -23.16
CA CYS A 458 -9.97 13.83 -23.81
C CYS A 458 -9.22 12.67 -23.14
N ILE A 459 -8.00 12.89 -22.62
CA ILE A 459 -7.24 11.91 -21.84
C ILE A 459 -7.99 11.55 -20.55
N TYR A 460 -8.51 12.54 -19.82
CA TYR A 460 -9.31 12.26 -18.62
C TYR A 460 -10.64 11.56 -18.93
N LEU A 461 -11.32 11.94 -20.02
CA LEU A 461 -12.52 11.25 -20.47
C LEU A 461 -12.21 9.80 -20.87
N GLY A 462 -11.09 9.54 -21.56
CA GLY A 462 -10.63 8.19 -21.88
C GLY A 462 -10.26 7.35 -20.66
N LEU A 463 -9.63 7.95 -19.64
CA LEU A 463 -9.46 7.31 -18.33
C LEU A 463 -10.83 6.99 -17.70
N GLY A 464 -11.82 7.86 -17.83
CA GLY A 464 -13.21 7.61 -17.45
C GLY A 464 -13.84 6.40 -18.16
N ILE A 465 -13.61 6.25 -19.47
CA ILE A 465 -14.06 5.09 -20.25
C ILE A 465 -13.37 3.81 -19.77
N SER A 466 -12.07 3.87 -19.49
CA SER A 466 -11.32 2.75 -18.92
C SER A 466 -11.86 2.32 -17.55
N ARG A 467 -12.23 3.29 -16.70
CA ARG A 467 -12.92 3.01 -15.43
C ARG A 467 -14.31 2.40 -15.65
N LEU A 468 -15.04 2.89 -16.65
CA LEU A 468 -16.34 2.34 -17.03
C LEU A 468 -16.21 0.88 -17.49
N ALA A 469 -15.18 0.52 -18.25
CA ALA A 469 -14.92 -0.87 -18.65
C ALA A 469 -14.79 -1.81 -17.44
N ASN A 470 -14.15 -1.36 -16.36
CA ASN A 470 -14.06 -2.09 -15.08
C ASN A 470 -15.42 -2.27 -14.36
N ARG A 471 -16.47 -1.60 -14.85
CA ARG A 471 -17.87 -1.67 -14.38
C ARG A 471 -18.83 -2.22 -15.45
N GLN A 472 -18.36 -2.42 -16.68
CA GLN A 472 -19.11 -2.86 -17.83
C GLN A 472 -18.46 -4.11 -18.40
N SER A 473 -18.46 -5.21 -17.65
CA SER A 473 -17.84 -6.47 -18.07
C SER A 473 -18.69 -7.64 -17.60
N THR A 474 -18.53 -8.80 -18.22
CA THR A 474 -19.14 -10.06 -17.76
C THR A 474 -18.54 -10.57 -16.44
N ASN A 475 -17.47 -9.92 -15.93
CA ASN A 475 -16.82 -10.22 -14.66
C ASN A 475 -17.24 -9.28 -13.52
N THR A 476 -18.17 -8.35 -13.75
CA THR A 476 -18.81 -7.59 -12.67
C THR A 476 -19.90 -8.42 -12.00
N PHE A 477 -20.24 -8.11 -10.76
CA PHE A 477 -21.27 -8.85 -10.03
C PHE A 477 -22.05 -7.94 -9.09
N TRP A 478 -23.25 -8.37 -8.72
CA TRP A 478 -24.12 -7.63 -7.81
C TRP A 478 -23.77 -7.93 -6.36
N GLU A 479 -23.38 -6.90 -5.60
CA GLU A 479 -23.14 -7.04 -4.16
C GLU A 479 -24.45 -6.86 -3.39
N ASN A 480 -25.18 -7.95 -3.17
CA ASN A 480 -26.51 -7.98 -2.54
C ASN A 480 -26.58 -7.46 -1.08
N SER A 481 -25.44 -7.29 -0.41
CA SER A 481 -25.38 -6.64 0.92
C SER A 481 -25.28 -5.12 0.84
N ALA A 482 -24.66 -4.60 -0.23
CA ALA A 482 -24.44 -3.17 -0.43
C ALA A 482 -25.41 -2.56 -1.45
N GLU A 483 -26.10 -3.39 -2.24
CA GLU A 483 -27.00 -3.02 -3.32
C GLU A 483 -26.30 -2.15 -4.39
N LYS A 484 -25.12 -2.61 -4.83
CA LYS A 484 -24.30 -1.96 -5.87
C LYS A 484 -23.64 -2.97 -6.80
N ILE A 485 -23.27 -2.49 -7.98
CA ILE A 485 -22.42 -3.23 -8.93
C ILE A 485 -20.99 -3.17 -8.45
N GLN A 486 -20.34 -4.34 -8.34
CA GLN A 486 -18.94 -4.44 -7.99
C GLN A 486 -18.05 -4.57 -9.22
N GLN A 487 -16.87 -3.94 -9.15
CA GLN A 487 -15.90 -3.88 -10.26
C GLN A 487 -15.22 -5.22 -10.50
N VAL A 488 -14.72 -5.42 -11.71
CA VAL A 488 -13.96 -6.60 -12.14
C VAL A 488 -12.79 -6.87 -11.20
N PHE A 489 -11.94 -5.86 -10.99
CA PHE A 489 -10.77 -5.98 -10.12
C PHE A 489 -11.08 -5.62 -8.65
N ALA A 490 -12.17 -6.17 -8.10
CA ALA A 490 -12.34 -6.26 -6.65
C ALA A 490 -11.32 -7.21 -5.99
N ARG A 491 -10.65 -8.02 -6.82
CA ARG A 491 -9.47 -8.85 -6.52
C ARG A 491 -8.44 -8.59 -7.62
N HIS A 492 -7.16 -8.85 -7.36
CA HIS A 492 -6.08 -8.67 -8.36
C HIS A 492 -6.06 -9.80 -9.41
N ALA A 493 -7.21 -10.22 -9.93
CA ALA A 493 -7.36 -11.35 -10.86
C ALA A 493 -8.65 -11.24 -11.69
N LEU A 494 -8.71 -11.97 -12.81
CA LEU A 494 -9.89 -12.23 -13.64
C LEU A 494 -10.41 -13.66 -13.43
N PRO A 495 -11.22 -13.91 -12.38
CA PRO A 495 -11.90 -15.18 -12.18
C PRO A 495 -13.14 -15.31 -13.07
N MET A 496 -13.54 -16.54 -13.40
CA MET A 496 -14.83 -16.77 -14.04
C MET A 496 -15.99 -16.39 -13.10
N ILE A 497 -16.89 -15.53 -13.60
CA ILE A 497 -18.15 -15.13 -12.95
C ILE A 497 -19.31 -15.76 -13.72
N TRP A 498 -20.28 -16.33 -12.97
CA TRP A 498 -21.39 -17.12 -13.52
C TRP A 498 -22.66 -16.29 -13.67
N ASP A 499 -22.93 -15.45 -12.68
CA ASP A 499 -24.00 -14.46 -12.64
C ASP A 499 -23.36 -13.06 -12.61
N THR A 500 -23.56 -12.28 -13.68
CA THR A 500 -22.99 -10.94 -13.86
C THR A 500 -24.04 -9.85 -13.64
N ALA A 501 -23.58 -8.67 -13.23
CA ALA A 501 -24.40 -7.48 -13.15
C ALA A 501 -23.96 -6.48 -14.23
N GLU A 502 -24.76 -6.37 -15.29
CA GLU A 502 -24.58 -5.37 -16.33
C GLU A 502 -25.17 -4.04 -15.85
N GLY A 503 -24.33 -3.03 -15.65
CA GLY A 503 -24.78 -1.71 -15.22
C GLY A 503 -25.35 -0.87 -16.35
N ASN A 504 -26.27 0.02 -16.03
CA ASN A 504 -26.68 1.07 -16.94
C ASN A 504 -25.65 2.23 -16.88
N PRO A 505 -24.90 2.51 -17.97
CA PRO A 505 -23.91 3.59 -18.00
C PRO A 505 -24.54 4.98 -17.81
N PHE A 506 -25.87 5.11 -17.99
CA PHE A 506 -26.64 6.35 -17.91
C PHE A 506 -27.49 6.48 -16.64
N SER A 507 -27.40 5.52 -15.70
CA SER A 507 -28.11 5.63 -14.41
C SER A 507 -27.44 6.63 -13.46
N ASN A 508 -28.12 6.97 -12.37
CA ASN A 508 -27.56 7.77 -11.26
C ASN A 508 -26.95 6.88 -10.15
N SER A 509 -26.67 5.60 -10.44
CA SER A 509 -26.26 4.59 -9.46
C SER A 509 -24.88 3.98 -9.79
N SER A 510 -24.36 3.10 -8.93
CA SER A 510 -23.07 2.45 -9.13
C SER A 510 -22.94 1.83 -10.53
N GLY A 511 -21.80 2.02 -11.19
CA GLY A 511 -21.53 1.47 -12.52
C GLY A 511 -21.87 2.39 -13.69
N ASN A 512 -22.42 3.58 -13.42
CA ASN A 512 -22.63 4.61 -14.43
C ASN A 512 -21.32 5.36 -14.78
N PHE A 513 -21.29 5.96 -15.97
CA PHE A 513 -20.13 6.69 -16.53
C PHE A 513 -19.81 7.97 -15.75
N TYR A 514 -20.80 8.83 -15.56
CA TYR A 514 -20.62 10.13 -14.91
C TYR A 514 -20.10 9.99 -13.47
N GLY A 515 -20.58 9.00 -12.72
CA GLY A 515 -20.09 8.64 -11.40
C GLY A 515 -18.65 8.14 -11.42
N GLN A 516 -18.17 7.51 -12.50
CA GLN A 516 -16.74 7.18 -12.63
C GLN A 516 -15.90 8.45 -12.80
N ILE A 517 -16.42 9.44 -13.52
CA ILE A 517 -15.78 10.74 -13.71
C ILE A 517 -15.77 11.54 -12.42
N GLU A 518 -16.83 11.54 -11.61
CA GLU A 518 -16.83 12.22 -10.32
C GLU A 518 -15.69 11.76 -9.40
N TYR A 519 -15.39 10.47 -9.35
CA TYR A 519 -14.24 9.95 -8.59
C TYR A 519 -12.90 10.46 -9.13
N LEU A 520 -12.79 10.58 -10.45
CA LEU A 520 -11.59 11.05 -11.14
C LEU A 520 -11.43 12.58 -10.97
N ALA A 521 -12.46 13.37 -11.20
CA ALA A 521 -12.46 14.82 -11.02
C ALA A 521 -12.17 15.24 -9.57
N ASN A 522 -12.75 14.52 -8.58
CA ASN A 522 -12.39 14.76 -7.18
C ASN A 522 -10.91 14.52 -6.91
N SER A 523 -10.30 13.51 -7.55
CA SER A 523 -8.86 13.26 -7.45
C SER A 523 -8.04 14.34 -8.14
N ILE A 524 -8.46 14.86 -9.30
CA ILE A 524 -7.75 15.93 -10.01
C ILE A 524 -7.66 17.17 -9.13
N ALA A 525 -8.77 17.54 -8.48
CA ALA A 525 -8.87 18.73 -7.64
C ALA A 525 -7.88 18.74 -6.44
N THR A 526 -7.30 17.60 -6.08
CA THR A 526 -6.34 17.45 -4.96
C THR A 526 -4.89 17.23 -5.39
N LEU A 527 -4.64 17.10 -6.69
CA LEU A 527 -3.28 16.90 -7.21
C LEU A 527 -2.44 18.17 -7.02
N PRO A 528 -1.11 18.02 -6.85
CA PRO A 528 -0.23 19.18 -6.93
C PRO A 528 -0.32 19.76 -8.34
N ALA A 529 -0.55 21.06 -8.41
CA ALA A 529 -0.60 21.81 -9.67
C ALA A 529 0.32 23.04 -9.63
N GLU A 530 0.90 23.33 -8.46
CA GLU A 530 1.94 24.33 -8.28
C GLU A 530 3.31 23.63 -8.23
N GLY A 531 4.34 24.28 -8.77
CA GLY A 531 5.71 23.76 -8.80
C GLY A 531 6.20 23.40 -10.21
N LYS A 532 7.25 22.57 -10.27
CA LYS A 532 7.87 22.18 -11.53
C LYS A 532 7.04 21.10 -12.23
N GLU A 533 6.74 21.32 -13.50
CA GLU A 533 6.02 20.35 -14.32
C GLU A 533 6.78 19.02 -14.41
N GLY A 534 6.07 17.92 -14.17
CA GLY A 534 6.59 16.57 -14.32
C GLY A 534 6.50 16.05 -15.74
N VAL A 535 7.30 15.03 -16.05
CA VAL A 535 7.20 14.33 -17.33
C VAL A 535 6.99 12.85 -17.10
N ALA A 536 6.05 12.26 -17.85
CA ALA A 536 5.83 10.82 -17.84
C ALA A 536 5.88 10.22 -19.25
N PHE A 537 6.65 9.14 -19.44
CA PHE A 537 6.76 8.48 -20.73
C PHE A 537 7.09 6.99 -20.59
N GLN A 538 6.78 6.23 -21.65
CA GLN A 538 7.02 4.80 -21.68
C GLN A 538 8.51 4.51 -21.86
N LYS A 539 9.10 3.78 -20.91
CA LYS A 539 10.52 3.38 -20.98
C LYS A 539 10.77 2.14 -20.14
N ASP A 540 11.57 1.22 -20.66
CA ASP A 540 12.13 0.12 -19.87
C ASP A 540 13.18 0.68 -18.90
N ALA A 541 13.05 0.38 -17.61
CA ALA A 541 14.00 0.74 -16.56
C ALA A 541 15.43 0.30 -16.90
N GLN A 542 15.63 -0.84 -17.58
CA GLN A 542 16.97 -1.29 -17.99
C GLN A 542 17.66 -0.32 -18.98
N SER A 543 16.90 0.56 -19.63
CA SER A 543 17.37 1.48 -20.67
C SER A 543 17.18 2.96 -20.33
N ALA A 544 16.70 3.26 -19.12
CA ALA A 544 16.43 4.63 -18.70
C ALA A 544 17.74 5.38 -18.35
N ASP A 545 17.72 6.71 -18.44
CA ASP A 545 18.85 7.55 -18.06
C ASP A 545 18.66 8.05 -16.62
N TYR A 546 19.56 7.64 -15.74
CA TYR A 546 19.56 7.97 -14.31
C TYR A 546 20.53 9.08 -13.93
N LYS A 547 21.21 9.68 -14.93
CA LYS A 547 22.34 10.57 -14.69
C LYS A 547 21.95 11.78 -13.85
N ASN A 548 22.59 11.89 -12.68
CA ASN A 548 22.46 13.03 -11.77
C ASN A 548 21.03 13.27 -11.24
N GLN A 549 20.23 12.21 -11.11
CA GLN A 549 18.85 12.28 -10.60
C GLN A 549 18.72 11.69 -9.18
N VAL A 550 17.78 12.20 -8.39
CA VAL A 550 17.36 11.60 -7.11
C VAL A 550 16.39 10.47 -7.38
N ILE A 551 16.66 9.28 -6.82
CA ILE A 551 15.88 8.08 -7.11
C ILE A 551 15.14 7.59 -5.88
N SER A 552 13.82 7.42 -6.01
CA SER A 552 12.96 6.70 -5.07
C SER A 552 11.99 5.87 -5.86
N THR A 553 11.94 4.55 -5.62
CA THR A 553 11.24 3.64 -6.54
C THR A 553 10.69 2.39 -5.88
N ASP A 554 9.64 1.83 -6.47
CA ASP A 554 8.91 0.65 -6.01
C ASP A 554 8.92 -0.44 -7.10
N PRO A 555 10.02 -1.22 -7.24
CA PRO A 555 10.15 -2.21 -8.29
C PRO A 555 9.12 -3.35 -8.16
N PRO A 556 8.77 -4.02 -9.27
CA PRO A 556 7.89 -5.18 -9.24
C PRO A 556 8.47 -6.33 -8.39
N TYR A 557 7.61 -6.98 -7.60
CA TYR A 557 8.02 -8.04 -6.68
C TYR A 557 7.89 -9.42 -7.30
N TYR A 558 9.00 -9.97 -7.79
CA TYR A 558 9.16 -11.37 -8.19
C TYR A 558 7.93 -11.91 -8.96
N ASP A 559 7.10 -12.77 -8.37
CA ASP A 559 5.89 -13.37 -8.97
C ASP A 559 4.56 -12.85 -8.39
N ASN A 560 4.55 -11.66 -7.76
CA ASN A 560 3.40 -11.18 -6.98
C ASN A 560 2.22 -10.74 -7.86
N ILE A 561 2.43 -9.99 -8.94
CA ILE A 561 1.34 -9.50 -9.82
C ILE A 561 1.85 -9.44 -11.27
N PRO A 562 1.16 -10.04 -12.24
CA PRO A 562 1.48 -9.89 -13.66
C PRO A 562 0.82 -8.61 -14.19
N TYR A 563 1.46 -7.45 -13.97
CA TYR A 563 0.87 -6.14 -14.25
C TYR A 563 0.54 -5.99 -15.75
N ALA A 564 1.45 -6.39 -16.64
CA ALA A 564 1.24 -6.34 -18.08
C ALA A 564 0.02 -7.17 -18.53
N ASP A 565 -0.12 -8.39 -18.01
CA ASP A 565 -1.23 -9.28 -18.35
C ASP A 565 -2.59 -8.72 -17.88
N LEU A 566 -2.67 -8.19 -16.66
CA LEU A 566 -3.91 -7.60 -16.14
C LEU A 566 -4.23 -6.25 -16.82
N SER A 567 -3.19 -5.52 -17.25
CA SER A 567 -3.35 -4.22 -17.91
C SER A 567 -3.93 -4.30 -19.30
N ASP A 568 -3.81 -5.44 -20.00
CA ASP A 568 -4.44 -5.63 -21.32
C ASP A 568 -5.96 -5.38 -21.27
N PHE A 569 -6.62 -5.70 -20.15
CA PHE A 569 -8.05 -5.40 -19.94
C PHE A 569 -8.36 -3.91 -20.12
N PHE A 570 -7.52 -3.02 -19.60
CA PHE A 570 -7.68 -1.57 -19.71
C PHE A 570 -7.07 -1.02 -20.99
N TYR A 571 -5.91 -1.55 -21.37
CA TYR A 571 -5.10 -1.07 -22.47
C TYR A 571 -5.86 -1.06 -23.79
N VAL A 572 -6.66 -2.09 -24.09
CA VAL A 572 -7.40 -2.15 -25.37
C VAL A 572 -8.41 -1.01 -25.51
N TRP A 573 -9.07 -0.64 -24.40
CA TRP A 573 -10.05 0.44 -24.35
C TRP A 573 -9.39 1.81 -24.34
N LEU A 574 -8.33 1.96 -23.56
CA LEU A 574 -7.51 3.18 -23.56
C LEU A 574 -6.86 3.42 -24.92
N ARG A 575 -6.30 2.40 -25.57
CA ARG A 575 -5.74 2.49 -26.91
C ARG A 575 -6.79 2.91 -27.94
N ARG A 576 -7.98 2.30 -27.89
CA ARG A 576 -9.09 2.70 -28.78
C ARG A 576 -9.47 4.17 -28.58
N SER A 577 -9.42 4.63 -27.33
CA SER A 577 -9.89 5.96 -26.94
C SER A 577 -8.83 7.05 -27.15
N LEU A 578 -7.56 6.74 -26.91
CA LEU A 578 -6.49 7.72 -26.70
C LEU A 578 -5.34 7.65 -27.70
N LYS A 579 -5.32 6.69 -28.62
CA LYS A 579 -4.22 6.58 -29.61
C LYS A 579 -3.99 7.86 -30.43
N ASN A 580 -5.04 8.64 -30.69
CA ASN A 580 -4.93 9.89 -31.42
C ASN A 580 -4.33 11.04 -30.59
N PHE A 581 -4.45 10.98 -29.26
CA PHE A 581 -3.98 12.02 -28.32
C PHE A 581 -2.64 11.66 -27.67
N LEU A 582 -2.32 10.36 -27.55
CA LEU A 582 -1.09 9.82 -26.98
C LEU A 582 -0.51 8.72 -27.90
N PRO A 583 -0.10 9.05 -29.13
CA PRO A 583 0.32 8.07 -30.14
C PRO A 583 1.54 7.24 -29.69
N ASP A 584 2.49 7.85 -28.99
CA ASP A 584 3.71 7.18 -28.55
C ASP A 584 3.41 6.13 -27.48
N THR A 585 2.52 6.46 -26.54
CA THR A 585 2.11 5.59 -25.43
C THR A 585 1.26 4.40 -25.91
N TYR A 586 0.46 4.59 -26.97
CA TYR A 586 -0.45 3.56 -27.51
C TYR A 586 -0.04 3.05 -28.89
N SER A 587 1.27 2.96 -29.11
CA SER A 587 1.89 2.51 -30.37
C SER A 587 1.77 0.99 -30.59
N THR A 588 1.88 0.19 -29.53
CA THR A 588 1.80 -1.29 -29.60
C THR A 588 0.35 -1.81 -29.70
N MET A 589 0.17 -3.13 -29.88
CA MET A 589 -1.17 -3.76 -29.87
C MET A 589 -1.65 -4.15 -28.47
N LEU A 590 -0.72 -4.52 -27.60
CA LEU A 590 -0.94 -4.93 -26.21
C LEU A 590 0.22 -4.39 -25.35
N VAL A 591 0.08 -4.50 -24.03
CA VAL A 591 1.14 -4.08 -23.09
C VAL A 591 2.37 -4.97 -23.27
N PRO A 592 3.60 -4.41 -23.30
CA PRO A 592 4.83 -5.19 -23.36
C PRO A 592 4.94 -6.16 -22.18
N LYS A 593 5.21 -7.45 -22.47
CA LYS A 593 5.28 -8.53 -21.48
C LYS A 593 6.68 -9.13 -21.37
N HIS A 594 7.45 -9.15 -22.46
CA HIS A 594 8.74 -9.83 -22.48
C HIS A 594 9.79 -9.09 -21.64
N GLU A 595 9.72 -7.76 -21.64
CA GLU A 595 10.63 -6.86 -20.95
C GLU A 595 10.21 -6.58 -19.50
N GLU A 596 9.00 -6.99 -19.09
CA GLU A 596 8.50 -6.77 -17.72
C GLU A 596 9.31 -7.60 -16.72
N LEU A 597 9.96 -6.92 -15.76
CA LEU A 597 10.82 -7.52 -14.75
C LEU A 597 10.03 -8.26 -13.65
N VAL A 598 9.36 -9.35 -14.01
CA VAL A 598 8.65 -10.27 -13.11
C VAL A 598 9.15 -11.71 -13.33
N ALA A 599 9.12 -12.52 -12.27
CA ALA A 599 9.53 -13.92 -12.28
C ALA A 599 8.37 -14.85 -12.70
N ASP A 600 7.78 -14.61 -13.88
CA ASP A 600 6.70 -15.48 -14.41
C ASP A 600 7.27 -16.80 -14.96
N GLN A 601 7.02 -17.89 -14.24
CA GLN A 601 7.52 -19.23 -14.59
C GLN A 601 7.05 -19.71 -15.96
N LYS A 602 5.81 -19.39 -16.35
CA LYS A 602 5.25 -19.82 -17.62
C LYS A 602 5.88 -19.04 -18.77
N ARG A 603 6.08 -17.72 -18.59
CA ARG A 603 6.70 -16.83 -19.57
C ARG A 603 8.15 -17.24 -19.87
N HIS A 604 8.90 -17.64 -18.86
CA HIS A 604 10.33 -17.98 -18.99
C HIS A 604 10.61 -19.49 -19.08
N GLY A 605 9.58 -20.33 -19.25
CA GLY A 605 9.76 -21.78 -19.47
C GLY A 605 10.27 -22.56 -18.27
N GLY A 606 9.98 -22.09 -17.05
CA GLY A 606 10.34 -22.76 -15.80
C GLY A 606 10.78 -21.78 -14.71
N ARG A 607 10.77 -22.26 -13.46
CA ARG A 607 11.15 -21.46 -12.28
C ARG A 607 12.58 -20.93 -12.35
N GLU A 608 13.54 -21.77 -12.73
CA GLU A 608 14.96 -21.40 -12.77
C GLU A 608 15.24 -20.28 -13.77
N ASN A 609 14.65 -20.34 -14.96
CA ASN A 609 14.82 -19.31 -15.99
C ASN A 609 14.13 -18.00 -15.61
N ALA A 610 12.94 -18.08 -14.99
CA ALA A 610 12.24 -16.90 -14.50
C ALA A 610 13.05 -16.19 -13.40
N GLU A 611 13.62 -16.95 -12.47
CA GLU A 611 14.51 -16.43 -11.43
C GLU A 611 15.77 -15.79 -12.01
N LYS A 612 16.43 -16.44 -12.97
CA LYS A 612 17.61 -15.87 -13.66
C LYS A 612 17.29 -14.59 -14.42
N PHE A 613 16.17 -14.55 -15.14
CA PHE A 613 15.72 -13.36 -15.88
C PHE A 613 15.47 -12.19 -14.93
N PHE A 614 14.65 -12.42 -13.89
CA PHE A 614 14.34 -11.41 -12.89
C PHE A 614 15.60 -10.89 -12.20
N MET A 615 16.45 -11.80 -11.72
CA MET A 615 17.66 -11.44 -10.99
C MET A 615 18.65 -10.67 -11.85
N LYS A 616 18.90 -11.11 -13.08
CA LYS A 616 19.79 -10.40 -13.99
C LYS A 616 19.24 -9.00 -14.30
N GLY A 617 17.99 -8.90 -14.73
CA GLY A 617 17.40 -7.61 -15.11
C GLY A 617 17.32 -6.63 -13.94
N MET A 618 16.93 -7.10 -12.74
CA MET A 618 16.89 -6.28 -11.54
C MET A 618 18.30 -5.84 -11.10
N THR A 619 19.30 -6.73 -11.12
CA THR A 619 20.70 -6.36 -10.85
C THR A 619 21.21 -5.32 -11.85
N ASP A 620 20.90 -5.48 -13.14
CA ASP A 620 21.31 -4.54 -14.19
C ASP A 620 20.71 -3.14 -13.96
N VAL A 621 19.40 -3.05 -13.65
CA VAL A 621 18.74 -1.79 -13.30
C VAL A 621 19.35 -1.15 -12.06
N MET A 622 19.47 -1.93 -10.97
CA MET A 622 20.03 -1.43 -9.72
C MET A 622 21.49 -0.97 -9.90
N HIS A 623 22.25 -1.63 -10.77
CA HIS A 623 23.62 -1.23 -11.08
C HIS A 623 23.66 0.10 -11.85
N GLN A 624 22.80 0.29 -12.85
CA GLN A 624 22.68 1.55 -13.57
C GLN A 624 22.29 2.70 -12.64
N ILE A 625 21.36 2.47 -11.72
CA ILE A 625 20.98 3.45 -10.70
C ILE A 625 22.17 3.75 -9.80
N ALA A 626 22.84 2.73 -9.23
CA ALA A 626 23.97 2.91 -8.31
C ALA A 626 25.12 3.72 -8.92
N VAL A 627 25.39 3.56 -10.22
CA VAL A 627 26.51 4.20 -10.90
C VAL A 627 26.18 5.63 -11.35
N ASN A 628 24.93 5.89 -11.77
CA ASN A 628 24.57 7.12 -12.47
C ASN A 628 23.71 8.09 -11.66
N SER A 629 23.00 7.64 -10.61
CA SER A 629 22.16 8.51 -9.79
C SER A 629 22.96 9.64 -9.12
N HIS A 630 22.27 10.68 -8.67
CA HIS A 630 22.89 11.80 -7.98
C HIS A 630 23.62 11.30 -6.72
N PRO A 631 24.93 11.56 -6.56
CA PRO A 631 25.72 10.97 -5.49
C PRO A 631 25.40 11.54 -4.09
N ALA A 632 24.75 12.69 -4.00
CA ALA A 632 24.48 13.36 -2.72
C ALA A 632 23.25 12.85 -1.94
N PHE A 633 22.44 11.98 -2.54
CA PHE A 633 21.21 11.47 -1.93
C PHE A 633 21.25 9.94 -1.92
N PRO A 634 20.84 9.29 -0.82
CA PRO A 634 20.63 7.86 -0.85
C PRO A 634 19.50 7.52 -1.81
N VAL A 635 19.57 6.37 -2.47
CA VAL A 635 18.47 5.78 -3.25
C VAL A 635 17.53 5.07 -2.30
N THR A 636 16.23 5.31 -2.43
CA THR A 636 15.21 4.61 -1.62
C THR A 636 14.45 3.60 -2.45
N ILE A 637 14.40 2.35 -1.97
CA ILE A 637 13.74 1.24 -2.68
C ILE A 637 12.68 0.62 -1.79
N TYR A 638 11.43 0.59 -2.25
CA TYR A 638 10.33 -0.06 -1.54
C TYR A 638 10.30 -1.56 -1.84
N TYR A 639 10.17 -2.38 -0.80
CA TYR A 639 10.09 -3.85 -0.92
C TYR A 639 8.97 -4.42 -0.04
N ALA A 640 8.04 -5.20 -0.59
CA ALA A 640 6.98 -5.84 0.20
C ALA A 640 7.45 -7.16 0.82
N PHE A 641 7.33 -7.31 2.14
CA PHE A 641 7.67 -8.54 2.86
C PHE A 641 6.41 -9.41 3.05
N ARG A 642 6.43 -10.66 2.57
CA ARG A 642 5.36 -11.65 2.82
C ARG A 642 5.70 -12.50 4.04
N SER A 643 4.98 -12.32 5.15
CA SER A 643 5.23 -13.06 6.40
C SER A 643 4.93 -14.58 6.33
N SER A 644 4.28 -15.07 5.28
CA SER A 644 4.10 -16.51 5.02
C SER A 644 5.40 -17.25 4.65
N GLU A 645 6.53 -16.55 4.58
CA GLU A 645 7.85 -17.12 4.28
C GLU A 645 8.65 -17.50 5.54
N THR A 646 8.07 -17.42 6.74
CA THR A 646 8.71 -17.93 7.97
C THR A 646 8.27 -19.37 8.26
N ASN A 647 9.15 -20.34 8.01
CA ASN A 647 9.01 -21.70 8.53
C ASN A 647 9.33 -21.75 10.03
N GLU A 648 8.86 -22.79 10.75
CA GLU A 648 9.04 -23.01 12.20
C GLU A 648 10.53 -23.04 12.64
N SER A 649 11.47 -23.17 11.71
CA SER A 649 12.92 -23.11 11.91
C SER A 649 13.55 -21.72 11.71
N GLY A 650 12.76 -20.67 11.48
CA GLY A 650 13.25 -19.29 11.34
C GLY A 650 14.21 -19.05 10.17
N THR A 651 14.29 -19.96 9.20
CA THR A 651 15.26 -19.89 8.10
C THR A 651 14.67 -20.41 6.79
N SER A 652 14.20 -19.48 5.93
CA SER A 652 14.32 -19.50 4.46
C SER A 652 13.41 -18.42 3.82
N SER A 653 13.85 -17.16 3.74
CA SER A 653 13.22 -16.19 2.82
C SER A 653 14.06 -16.12 1.55
N THR A 654 13.80 -17.02 0.60
CA THR A 654 14.56 -17.04 -0.66
C THR A 654 14.33 -15.79 -1.49
N GLY A 655 13.18 -15.10 -1.38
CA GLY A 655 12.91 -13.88 -2.15
C GLY A 655 13.65 -12.64 -1.64
N TRP A 656 13.56 -12.38 -0.32
CA TRP A 656 14.18 -11.21 0.31
C TRP A 656 15.72 -11.26 0.28
N GLU A 657 16.29 -12.40 0.66
CA GLU A 657 17.75 -12.58 0.69
C GLU A 657 18.35 -12.41 -0.70
N THR A 658 17.67 -12.97 -1.71
CA THR A 658 18.05 -12.87 -3.12
C THR A 658 17.93 -11.44 -3.63
N PHE A 659 16.88 -10.69 -3.28
CA PHE A 659 16.77 -9.27 -3.65
C PHE A 659 17.85 -8.40 -2.99
N LEU A 660 18.09 -8.57 -1.68
CA LEU A 660 19.18 -7.88 -0.97
C LEU A 660 20.53 -8.20 -1.61
N GLU A 661 20.75 -9.45 -1.98
CA GLU A 661 21.95 -9.86 -2.68
C GLU A 661 22.08 -9.19 -4.06
N ALA A 662 20.98 -9.06 -4.82
CA ALA A 662 20.95 -8.29 -6.06
C ALA A 662 21.35 -6.82 -5.86
N VAL A 663 20.79 -6.16 -4.85
CA VAL A 663 21.08 -4.75 -4.52
C VAL A 663 22.55 -4.56 -4.10
N ILE A 664 23.07 -5.46 -3.26
CA ILE A 664 24.47 -5.43 -2.81
C ILE A 664 25.42 -5.72 -3.98
N ARG A 665 25.11 -6.70 -4.83
CA ARG A 665 25.94 -7.04 -6.02
C ARG A 665 25.91 -5.93 -7.07
N ALA A 666 24.81 -5.19 -7.18
CA ALA A 666 24.71 -4.02 -8.05
C ALA A 666 25.66 -2.87 -7.65
N GLY A 667 26.23 -2.91 -6.45
CA GLY A 667 27.20 -1.93 -5.97
C GLY A 667 26.63 -0.97 -4.91
N PHE A 668 25.49 -1.31 -4.30
CA PHE A 668 24.96 -0.54 -3.17
C PHE A 668 25.52 -1.00 -1.82
N VAL A 669 25.54 -0.05 -0.89
CA VAL A 669 25.62 -0.22 0.56
C VAL A 669 24.23 0.09 1.11
N ILE A 670 23.68 -0.78 1.95
CA ILE A 670 22.36 -0.58 2.55
C ILE A 670 22.55 0.08 3.91
N SER A 671 22.33 1.39 4.02
CA SER A 671 22.54 2.14 5.26
C SER A 671 21.34 2.12 6.22
N GLY A 672 20.13 1.84 5.70
CA GLY A 672 18.90 1.86 6.49
C GLY A 672 17.84 0.91 5.95
N THR A 673 16.98 0.43 6.85
CA THR A 673 15.81 -0.41 6.54
C THR A 673 14.65 0.06 7.39
N TRP A 674 13.53 0.46 6.78
CA TRP A 674 12.40 1.01 7.54
C TRP A 674 11.11 0.23 7.27
N PRO A 675 10.52 -0.45 8.28
CA PRO A 675 9.25 -1.13 8.14
C PRO A 675 8.09 -0.11 8.05
N VAL A 676 7.33 -0.19 6.97
CA VAL A 676 6.18 0.68 6.68
C VAL A 676 4.91 -0.13 6.39
N ARG A 677 3.76 0.33 6.89
CA ARG A 677 2.49 -0.40 6.79
C ARG A 677 1.77 -0.15 5.47
N THR A 678 1.91 -1.08 4.53
CA THR A 678 1.40 -0.90 3.15
C THR A 678 0.11 -1.63 2.83
N GLU A 679 -0.38 -2.59 3.63
CA GLU A 679 -1.63 -3.33 3.33
C GLU A 679 -2.77 -3.13 4.35
N LEU A 680 -4.00 -3.48 3.96
CA LEU A 680 -5.25 -3.25 4.69
C LEU A 680 -5.63 -4.54 5.45
N THR A 681 -5.74 -4.51 6.78
CA THR A 681 -6.21 -5.62 7.62
C THR A 681 -7.75 -5.74 7.64
N GLY A 682 -8.40 -5.51 6.50
CA GLY A 682 -9.86 -5.48 6.39
C GLY A 682 -10.47 -6.80 5.90
N ASN A 683 -11.24 -7.47 6.78
CA ASN A 683 -12.32 -8.47 6.59
C ASN A 683 -12.26 -9.59 5.51
N LEU A 684 -11.27 -9.65 4.63
CA LEU A 684 -11.07 -10.73 3.67
C LEU A 684 -10.12 -11.78 4.27
N LYS A 685 -10.77 -12.74 4.96
CA LYS A 685 -10.22 -13.94 5.63
C LYS A 685 -9.50 -13.69 6.96
N LYS A 686 -10.24 -13.92 8.06
CA LYS A 686 -9.76 -14.07 9.45
C LYS A 686 -8.64 -15.11 9.69
N ASN A 687 -8.12 -15.79 8.66
CA ASN A 687 -7.11 -16.85 8.79
C ASN A 687 -5.75 -16.52 8.14
N PHE A 688 -5.57 -15.32 7.57
CA PHE A 688 -4.24 -14.83 7.16
C PHE A 688 -3.78 -13.77 8.18
N ASN A 689 -3.26 -14.24 9.32
CA ASN A 689 -2.53 -13.39 10.27
C ASN A 689 -1.15 -13.08 9.67
N ALA A 690 -1.11 -12.06 8.82
CA ALA A 690 0.11 -11.51 8.26
C ALA A 690 -0.06 -9.99 8.26
N LEU A 691 0.59 -9.28 9.19
CA LEU A 691 0.93 -7.88 8.94
C LEU A 691 1.79 -7.88 7.67
N ALA A 692 1.22 -7.58 6.51
CA ALA A 692 2.01 -7.33 5.31
C ALA A 692 2.59 -5.93 5.42
N SER A 693 3.77 -5.85 6.05
CA SER A 693 4.64 -4.69 6.07
C SER A 693 5.48 -4.67 4.79
N SER A 694 5.73 -3.48 4.25
CA SER A 694 6.85 -3.27 3.31
C SER A 694 8.06 -2.76 4.10
N ILE A 695 9.24 -2.88 3.52
CA ILE A 695 10.50 -2.34 4.01
C ILE A 695 10.97 -1.31 2.98
N VAL A 696 11.36 -0.12 3.43
CA VAL A 696 12.08 0.85 2.60
C VAL A 696 13.57 0.64 2.84
N LEU A 697 14.30 0.28 1.80
CA LEU A 697 15.76 0.22 1.81
C LEU A 697 16.33 1.60 1.53
N VAL A 698 17.36 1.99 2.27
CA VAL A 698 18.14 3.21 2.05
C VAL A 698 19.52 2.81 1.56
N CYS A 699 19.85 3.19 0.33
CA CYS A 699 20.99 2.63 -0.40
C CYS A 699 21.96 3.74 -0.85
N HIS A 700 23.25 3.55 -0.61
CA HIS A 700 24.32 4.41 -1.14
C HIS A 700 25.20 3.67 -2.12
N ARG A 701 25.75 4.38 -3.10
CA ARG A 701 26.81 3.84 -3.93
C ARG A 701 27.99 3.43 -3.06
N ARG A 702 28.48 2.20 -3.21
CA ARG A 702 29.68 1.71 -2.53
C ARG A 702 30.92 2.48 -3.00
N GLU A 703 31.78 2.85 -2.06
CA GLU A 703 33.09 3.43 -2.39
C GLU A 703 33.93 2.39 -3.15
N THR A 704 34.54 2.82 -4.26
CA THR A 704 35.44 1.95 -5.05
C THR A 704 36.71 1.62 -4.27
N GLY A 705 37.09 0.34 -4.19
CA GLY A 705 38.29 -0.10 -3.48
C GLY A 705 38.09 -0.23 -1.97
N SER A 706 36.86 -0.47 -1.49
CA SER A 706 36.59 -0.69 -0.06
C SER A 706 37.21 -1.97 0.50
N GLY A 707 37.78 -2.83 -0.36
CA GLY A 707 38.54 -4.02 0.04
C GLY A 707 37.67 -5.10 0.67
N THR A 708 38.32 -6.14 1.18
CA THR A 708 37.66 -7.28 1.84
C THR A 708 38.08 -7.38 3.30
N ILE A 709 37.18 -7.83 4.17
CA ILE A 709 37.49 -8.08 5.58
C ILE A 709 37.19 -9.53 5.98
N SER A 710 37.75 -9.98 7.09
CA SER A 710 37.41 -11.30 7.66
C SER A 710 36.07 -11.28 8.41
N ARG A 711 35.41 -12.44 8.51
CA ARG A 711 34.23 -12.65 9.38
C ARG A 711 34.42 -12.15 10.82
N ARG A 712 35.64 -12.27 11.38
CA ARG A 712 35.94 -11.82 12.74
C ARG A 712 35.95 -10.29 12.85
N GLU A 713 36.49 -9.60 11.86
CA GLU A 713 36.49 -8.13 11.82
C GLU A 713 35.08 -7.59 11.63
N PHE A 714 34.27 -8.25 10.80
CA PHE A 714 32.86 -7.92 10.63
C PHE A 714 32.11 -7.95 11.97
N GLN A 715 32.25 -9.04 12.73
CA GLN A 715 31.64 -9.18 14.06
C GLN A 715 32.14 -8.11 15.05
N ARG A 716 33.43 -7.76 15.00
CA ARG A 716 34.01 -6.72 15.87
C ARG A 716 33.41 -5.35 15.56
N GLU A 717 33.32 -4.97 14.29
CA GLU A 717 32.71 -3.70 13.89
C GLU A 717 31.23 -3.65 14.23
N LEU A 718 30.52 -4.75 14.00
CA LEU A 718 29.10 -4.87 14.34
C LEU A 718 28.85 -4.61 15.82
N ARG A 719 29.64 -5.20 16.72
CA ARG A 719 29.54 -4.96 18.17
C ARG A 719 29.90 -3.54 18.59
N SER A 720 30.75 -2.86 17.82
CA SER A 720 31.17 -1.49 18.13
C SER A 720 30.19 -0.42 17.66
N GLN A 721 29.52 -0.63 16.51
CA GLN A 721 28.72 0.41 15.85
C GLN A 721 27.21 0.21 16.02
N LEU A 722 26.74 -1.05 16.13
CA LEU A 722 25.32 -1.34 16.26
C LEU A 722 24.67 -0.73 17.52
N PRO A 723 25.33 -0.66 18.70
CA PRO A 723 24.73 -0.03 19.88
C PRO A 723 24.38 1.45 19.69
N GLU A 724 25.25 2.23 19.05
CA GLU A 724 25.01 3.66 18.79
C GLU A 724 23.83 3.88 17.82
N ALA A 725 23.72 3.03 16.80
CA ALA A 725 22.61 3.07 15.87
C ALA A 725 21.27 2.69 16.54
N LEU A 726 21.28 1.70 17.44
CA LEU A 726 20.11 1.31 18.22
C LEU A 726 19.66 2.41 19.19
N ASP A 727 20.61 3.07 19.88
CA ASP A 727 20.33 4.22 20.77
C ASP A 727 19.60 5.35 20.04
N ALA A 728 20.07 5.71 18.84
CA ALA A 728 19.43 6.73 18.01
C ALA A 728 17.99 6.37 17.62
N MET A 729 17.71 5.10 17.27
CA MET A 729 16.35 4.63 16.96
C MET A 729 15.42 4.60 18.17
N MET A 730 15.96 4.37 19.37
CA MET A 730 15.22 4.34 20.64
C MET A 730 15.00 5.73 21.27
N GLY A 731 15.30 6.81 20.55
CA GLY A 731 15.04 8.18 21.01
C GLY A 731 16.22 8.91 21.66
N GLY A 732 17.40 8.28 21.70
CA GLY A 732 18.61 8.84 22.30
C GLY A 732 18.38 9.43 23.69
N THR A 733 19.01 10.57 23.96
CA THR A 733 18.99 11.25 25.28
C THR A 733 17.67 11.92 25.66
N LEU A 734 16.71 12.04 24.73
CA LEU A 734 15.41 12.70 24.96
C LEU A 734 14.30 11.72 25.39
N GLY A 735 14.54 10.41 25.30
CA GLY A 735 13.64 9.37 25.84
C GLY A 735 12.35 9.11 25.05
N GLN A 736 12.11 9.80 23.94
CA GLN A 736 10.98 9.52 23.03
C GLN A 736 11.38 8.46 22.01
N SER A 737 10.89 7.23 22.17
CA SER A 737 11.15 6.19 21.16
C SER A 737 10.54 6.58 19.82
N VAL A 738 11.38 6.70 18.80
CA VAL A 738 10.98 7.13 17.44
C VAL A 738 10.41 5.94 16.63
N VAL A 739 10.70 4.72 17.09
CA VAL A 739 10.29 3.45 16.46
C VAL A 739 9.75 2.49 17.54
N LYS A 740 8.68 1.75 17.24
CA LYS A 740 8.16 0.69 18.14
C LYS A 740 9.14 -0.45 18.33
N PRO A 741 9.13 -1.16 19.48
CA PRO A 741 9.97 -2.35 19.71
C PRO A 741 9.93 -3.39 18.59
N VAL A 742 8.73 -3.71 18.08
CA VAL A 742 8.53 -4.68 17.00
C VAL A 742 9.20 -4.23 15.69
N ASP A 743 9.19 -2.92 15.43
CA ASP A 743 9.76 -2.30 14.24
C ASP A 743 11.28 -2.08 14.40
N ILE A 744 11.79 -1.82 15.62
CA ILE A 744 13.23 -1.74 15.92
C ILE A 744 13.92 -3.05 15.53
N ALA A 745 13.31 -4.20 15.80
CA ALA A 745 13.89 -5.50 15.46
C ALA A 745 14.17 -5.64 13.96
N GLN A 746 13.35 -5.02 13.10
CA GLN A 746 13.55 -4.98 11.65
C GLN A 746 14.45 -3.80 11.24
N SER A 747 14.26 -2.61 11.82
CA SER A 747 15.06 -1.42 11.51
C SER A 747 16.54 -1.59 11.84
N ALA A 748 16.86 -2.37 12.87
CA ALA A 748 18.22 -2.72 13.26
C ALA A 748 18.98 -3.56 12.23
N ILE A 749 18.28 -4.18 11.27
CA ILE A 749 18.92 -4.93 10.17
C ILE A 749 19.71 -3.97 9.28
N GLY A 750 19.19 -2.77 9.02
CA GLY A 750 19.83 -1.74 8.18
C GLY A 750 21.24 -1.39 8.62
N PRO A 751 21.47 -0.92 9.86
CA PRO A 751 22.82 -0.63 10.36
C PRO A 751 23.76 -1.84 10.30
N GLY A 752 23.27 -3.05 10.60
CA GLY A 752 24.06 -4.27 10.45
C GLY A 752 24.44 -4.57 9.01
N MET A 753 23.48 -4.43 8.09
CA MET A 753 23.69 -4.57 6.64
C MET A 753 24.61 -3.48 6.10
N ALA A 754 24.62 -2.28 6.66
CA ALA A 754 25.53 -1.21 6.28
C ALA A 754 26.99 -1.63 6.48
N ILE A 755 27.29 -2.24 7.62
CA ILE A 755 28.63 -2.73 7.95
C ILE A 755 29.02 -3.89 7.04
N TYR A 756 28.09 -4.78 6.72
CA TYR A 756 28.34 -5.91 5.82
C TYR A 756 28.58 -5.44 4.37
N SER A 757 27.68 -4.61 3.85
CA SER A 757 27.63 -4.21 2.45
C SER A 757 28.57 -3.07 2.08
N LYS A 758 29.27 -2.43 3.05
CA LYS A 758 30.28 -1.42 2.73
C LYS A 758 31.55 -2.00 2.09
N TYR A 759 31.85 -3.28 2.36
CA TYR A 759 33.01 -3.99 1.83
C TYR A 759 32.69 -4.70 0.51
N GLU A 760 33.70 -4.98 -0.30
CA GLU A 760 33.53 -5.78 -1.53
C GLU A 760 33.09 -7.21 -1.20
N ALA A 761 33.70 -7.80 -0.17
CA ALA A 761 33.30 -9.09 0.40
C ALA A 761 33.71 -9.20 1.87
N VAL A 762 32.92 -9.96 2.63
CA VAL A 762 33.32 -10.47 3.95
C VAL A 762 33.72 -11.93 3.76
N LEU A 763 34.96 -12.29 4.09
CA LEU A 763 35.50 -13.63 3.83
C LEU A 763 35.31 -14.55 5.04
N ASN A 764 34.87 -15.77 4.76
CA ASN A 764 34.87 -16.90 5.67
C ASN A 764 36.30 -17.42 5.91
N GLN A 765 36.46 -18.31 6.89
CA GLN A 765 37.77 -18.88 7.23
C GLN A 765 38.37 -19.72 6.10
N ASP A 766 37.53 -20.30 5.24
CA ASP A 766 37.92 -21.06 4.05
C ASP A 766 38.22 -20.18 2.83
N GLY A 767 38.16 -18.84 2.98
CA GLY A 767 38.38 -17.87 1.90
C GLY A 767 37.16 -17.63 1.01
N THR A 768 36.04 -18.31 1.23
CA THR A 768 34.79 -18.05 0.49
C THR A 768 34.14 -16.74 0.93
N SER A 769 33.40 -16.09 0.03
CA SER A 769 32.59 -14.91 0.40
C SER A 769 31.39 -15.35 1.24
N MET A 770 31.18 -14.68 2.36
CA MET A 770 30.00 -14.85 3.21
C MET A 770 28.75 -14.49 2.41
N SER A 771 27.67 -15.23 2.63
CA SER A 771 26.37 -14.95 2.02
C SER A 771 25.60 -13.88 2.80
N VAL A 772 24.64 -13.20 2.14
CA VAL A 772 23.70 -12.29 2.82
C VAL A 772 22.94 -13.03 3.93
N HIS A 773 22.57 -14.29 3.69
CA HIS A 773 21.92 -15.16 4.66
C HIS A 773 22.73 -15.31 5.96
N ASP A 774 24.02 -15.63 5.85
CA ASP A 774 24.89 -15.80 7.00
C ASP A 774 25.16 -14.47 7.72
N ALA A 775 25.27 -13.37 6.97
CA ALA A 775 25.40 -12.04 7.54
C ALA A 775 24.16 -11.66 8.37
N LEU A 776 22.94 -11.89 7.84
CA LEU A 776 21.68 -11.65 8.55
C LEU A 776 21.57 -12.47 9.84
N LYS A 777 22.02 -13.74 9.84
CA LYS A 777 22.08 -14.55 11.07
C LYS A 777 22.99 -13.92 12.12
N ILE A 778 24.17 -13.46 11.72
CA ILE A 778 25.13 -12.82 12.64
C ILE A 778 24.56 -11.50 13.18
N ILE A 779 23.96 -10.68 12.32
CA ILE A 779 23.35 -9.39 12.71
C ILE A 779 22.21 -9.60 13.68
N ASN A 780 21.29 -10.53 13.39
CA ASN A 780 20.21 -10.83 14.31
C ASN A 780 20.76 -11.33 15.65
N LYS A 781 21.76 -12.21 15.65
CA LYS A 781 22.39 -12.67 16.89
C LYS A 781 23.02 -11.52 17.70
N THR A 782 23.79 -10.64 17.07
CA THR A 782 24.44 -9.52 17.78
C THR A 782 23.44 -8.47 18.26
N LYS A 783 22.41 -8.18 17.47
CA LYS A 783 21.27 -7.36 17.88
C LYS A 783 20.62 -7.94 19.15
N ASP A 784 20.39 -9.25 19.16
CA ASP A 784 19.79 -9.94 20.30
C ASP A 784 20.71 -9.96 21.52
N GLU A 785 22.03 -10.04 21.32
CA GLU A 785 23.02 -9.89 22.39
C GLU A 785 22.98 -8.47 23.00
N ILE A 786 22.84 -7.42 22.17
CA ILE A 786 22.81 -6.02 22.63
C ILE A 786 21.49 -5.70 23.34
N LEU A 787 20.36 -6.06 22.73
CA LEU A 787 19.04 -5.90 23.33
C LEU A 787 18.80 -6.88 24.49
N GLY A 788 19.60 -7.95 24.56
CA GLY A 788 19.57 -9.00 25.58
C GLY A 788 20.55 -8.85 26.73
N GLY A 789 21.49 -7.90 26.65
CA GLY A 789 22.51 -7.66 27.67
C GLY A 789 22.00 -6.93 28.93
N VAL A 790 20.69 -6.72 29.06
CA VAL A 790 20.11 -6.07 30.24
C VAL A 790 20.27 -6.98 31.45
N GLY A 791 20.91 -6.49 32.52
CA GLY A 791 21.16 -7.26 33.74
C GLY A 791 22.56 -7.87 33.87
N SER A 792 23.51 -7.60 32.97
CA SER A 792 24.91 -8.05 33.17
C SER A 792 25.59 -7.41 34.39
N GLU A 793 25.10 -6.26 34.85
CA GLU A 793 25.61 -5.53 36.03
C GLU A 793 24.82 -5.83 37.32
N ASP A 794 23.68 -6.51 37.21
CA ASP A 794 22.81 -6.88 38.34
C ASP A 794 22.52 -8.39 38.28
N ALA A 795 23.26 -9.14 39.10
CA ALA A 795 23.22 -10.60 39.15
C ALA A 795 21.81 -11.16 39.43
N ASP A 796 20.97 -10.44 40.17
CA ASP A 796 19.63 -10.88 40.54
C ASP A 796 18.64 -10.67 39.39
N THR A 797 18.76 -9.53 38.68
CA THR A 797 18.04 -9.33 37.41
C THR A 797 18.47 -10.35 36.36
N GLY A 798 19.78 -10.64 36.25
CA GLY A 798 20.31 -11.65 35.35
C GLY A 798 19.80 -13.06 35.64
N PHE A 799 19.61 -13.41 36.92
CA PHE A 799 18.94 -14.65 37.32
C PHE A 799 17.47 -14.67 36.86
N CYS A 800 16.72 -13.60 37.11
CA CYS A 800 15.30 -13.54 36.77
C CYS A 800 15.06 -13.64 35.26
N ILE A 801 15.90 -12.99 34.45
CA ILE A 801 15.80 -13.06 32.98
C ILE A 801 16.02 -14.49 32.47
N ASP A 802 17.06 -15.18 32.94
CA ASP A 802 17.35 -16.54 32.51
C ASP A 802 16.28 -17.54 33.02
N TRP A 803 15.78 -17.34 34.23
CA TRP A 803 14.68 -18.14 34.78
C TRP A 803 13.41 -17.94 33.95
N PHE A 804 13.06 -16.69 33.66
CA PHE A 804 11.90 -16.36 32.84
C PHE A 804 12.03 -16.89 31.40
N THR A 805 13.23 -16.82 30.82
CA THR A 805 13.53 -17.35 29.48
C THR A 805 13.36 -18.86 29.39
N SER A 806 13.74 -19.58 30.45
CA SER A 806 13.73 -21.05 30.49
C SER A 806 12.35 -21.62 30.81
N VAL A 807 11.68 -21.12 31.87
CA VAL A 807 10.44 -21.70 32.40
C VAL A 807 9.28 -20.70 32.55
N GLY A 808 9.49 -19.43 32.17
CA GLY A 808 8.48 -18.38 32.26
C GLY A 808 8.08 -18.09 33.71
N TRP A 809 6.77 -17.94 33.94
CA TRP A 809 6.17 -17.76 35.27
C TRP A 809 6.00 -19.08 36.05
N SER A 810 6.37 -20.22 35.45
CA SER A 810 6.13 -21.54 36.04
C SER A 810 7.04 -21.82 37.23
N ALA A 811 6.59 -22.71 38.13
CA ALA A 811 7.43 -23.19 39.23
C ALA A 811 8.41 -24.28 38.75
N GLY A 812 9.68 -24.11 39.07
CA GLY A 812 10.78 -25.06 38.81
C GLY A 812 11.38 -25.63 40.10
N ASN A 813 12.32 -26.55 39.97
CA ASN A 813 12.97 -27.18 41.12
C ASN A 813 13.96 -26.23 41.79
N PHE A 814 14.06 -26.30 43.11
CA PHE A 814 15.02 -25.51 43.89
C PHE A 814 16.47 -25.75 43.46
N GLY A 815 16.86 -27.00 43.18
CA GLY A 815 18.23 -27.33 42.76
C GLY A 815 18.64 -26.67 41.45
N ASP A 816 17.74 -26.61 40.47
CA ASP A 816 17.97 -25.95 39.19
C ASP A 816 18.09 -24.43 39.37
N ALA A 817 17.28 -23.86 40.27
CA ALA A 817 17.33 -22.44 40.62
C ALA A 817 18.63 -22.06 41.35
N ASP A 818 19.11 -22.92 42.25
CA ASP A 818 20.36 -22.67 43.00
C ASP A 818 21.58 -22.71 42.08
N ILE A 819 21.63 -23.67 41.14
CA ILE A 819 22.67 -23.72 40.09
C ILE A 819 22.63 -22.46 39.23
N LEU A 820 21.43 -22.01 38.81
CA LEU A 820 21.30 -20.81 38.00
C LEU A 820 21.71 -19.54 38.75
N ALA A 821 21.35 -19.43 40.04
CA ALA A 821 21.74 -18.30 40.89
C ALA A 821 23.27 -18.23 41.04
N GLN A 822 23.93 -19.37 41.32
CA GLN A 822 25.39 -19.46 41.42
C GLN A 822 26.09 -19.09 40.11
N ALA A 823 25.54 -19.53 38.96
CA ALA A 823 26.08 -19.21 37.64
C ALA A 823 26.04 -17.70 37.31
N LYS A 824 25.13 -16.94 37.94
CA LYS A 824 25.02 -15.47 37.78
C LYS A 824 25.78 -14.69 38.84
N GLY A 825 26.50 -15.35 39.75
CA GLY A 825 27.22 -14.69 40.84
C GLY A 825 26.31 -14.19 41.96
N THR A 826 25.14 -14.81 42.14
CA THR A 826 24.22 -14.55 43.25
C THR A 826 23.87 -15.84 44.02
N SER A 827 22.93 -15.77 44.97
CA SER A 827 22.42 -16.91 45.71
C SER A 827 20.91 -16.85 45.81
N LEU A 828 20.25 -18.01 45.84
CA LEU A 828 18.79 -18.05 45.89
C LEU A 828 18.18 -17.35 47.14
N PRO A 829 18.79 -17.44 48.34
CA PRO A 829 18.34 -16.65 49.49
C PRO A 829 18.40 -15.14 49.25
N ARG A 830 19.41 -14.65 48.51
CA ARG A 830 19.55 -13.24 48.16
C ARG A 830 18.48 -12.79 47.17
N VAL A 831 18.25 -13.57 46.12
CA VAL A 831 17.15 -13.30 45.16
C VAL A 831 15.79 -13.32 45.86
N ASN A 832 15.58 -14.26 46.80
CA ASN A 832 14.35 -14.32 47.60
C ASN A 832 14.20 -13.13 48.55
N ALA A 833 15.30 -12.60 49.09
CA ALA A 833 15.29 -11.40 49.93
C ALA A 833 14.93 -10.12 49.14
N SER A 834 15.16 -10.12 47.81
CA SER A 834 14.75 -9.06 46.89
C SER A 834 13.25 -9.10 46.54
N GLY A 835 12.47 -9.99 47.15
CA GLY A 835 11.03 -10.06 46.91
C GLY A 835 10.61 -10.48 45.49
N VAL A 836 11.52 -10.87 44.59
CA VAL A 836 11.19 -11.18 43.17
C VAL A 836 10.80 -12.63 42.91
N ILE A 837 11.06 -13.54 43.86
CA ILE A 837 10.72 -14.96 43.77
C ILE A 837 9.91 -15.43 44.97
N LYS A 838 9.17 -16.53 44.77
CA LYS A 838 8.56 -17.33 45.83
C LYS A 838 9.25 -18.68 45.90
N SER A 839 9.94 -18.94 47.01
CA SER A 839 10.61 -20.22 47.29
C SER A 839 9.89 -20.97 48.43
N GLY A 840 9.50 -22.22 48.19
CA GLY A 840 8.81 -23.05 49.18
C GLY A 840 8.53 -24.48 48.69
N SER A 841 8.49 -25.46 49.61
CA SER A 841 8.23 -26.87 49.30
C SER A 841 9.12 -27.46 48.19
N GLY A 842 10.39 -27.06 48.14
CA GLY A 842 11.36 -27.52 47.14
C GLY A 842 11.17 -26.93 45.73
N LYS A 843 10.28 -25.93 45.57
CA LYS A 843 10.00 -25.25 44.30
C LYS A 843 10.28 -23.75 44.38
N VAL A 844 10.62 -23.18 43.23
CA VAL A 844 10.93 -21.76 43.04
C VAL A 844 10.16 -21.22 41.85
N ARG A 845 9.61 -20.01 41.93
CA ARG A 845 9.05 -19.27 40.78
C ARG A 845 9.24 -17.77 40.92
N LEU A 846 9.19 -17.04 39.81
CA LEU A 846 9.11 -15.58 39.81
C LEU A 846 7.72 -15.09 40.25
N LEU A 847 7.67 -13.90 40.83
CA LEU A 847 6.42 -13.18 41.11
C LEU A 847 5.95 -12.43 39.86
N LYS A 848 4.65 -12.50 39.57
CA LYS A 848 4.01 -11.66 38.56
C LYS A 848 3.86 -10.23 39.09
N TRP A 849 3.80 -9.24 38.18
CA TRP A 849 3.66 -7.81 38.54
C TRP A 849 2.49 -7.53 39.50
N ASN A 850 1.38 -8.27 39.39
CA ASN A 850 0.21 -8.11 40.25
C ASN A 850 0.34 -8.75 41.65
N GLU A 851 1.44 -9.46 41.92
CA GLU A 851 1.76 -10.07 43.21
C GLU A 851 2.70 -9.19 44.06
N TYR A 852 3.23 -8.10 43.50
CA TYR A 852 4.16 -7.20 44.19
C TYR A 852 3.45 -6.26 45.18
N PRO A 853 4.05 -5.96 46.35
CA PRO A 853 3.41 -5.27 47.48
C PRO A 853 3.10 -3.79 47.21
N THR A 854 1.85 -3.36 47.38
CA THR A 854 1.35 -2.02 46.99
C THR A 854 2.04 -0.85 47.70
N ASP A 855 2.61 -1.09 48.87
CA ASP A 855 3.29 -0.14 49.74
C ASP A 855 4.81 -0.06 49.53
N TRP A 856 5.34 -0.66 48.46
CA TRP A 856 6.76 -0.60 48.12
C TRP A 856 7.26 0.83 47.89
N ASP A 857 8.39 1.18 48.51
CA ASP A 857 9.07 2.46 48.33
C ASP A 857 10.56 2.25 47.99
N PRO A 858 11.01 2.61 46.76
CA PRO A 858 12.38 2.36 46.31
C PRO A 858 13.45 3.05 47.17
N LYS A 859 13.09 4.07 47.96
CA LYS A 859 14.02 4.76 48.86
C LYS A 859 14.36 3.98 50.12
N THR A 860 13.52 3.02 50.50
CA THR A 860 13.72 2.17 51.69
C THR A 860 14.25 0.79 51.35
N ASP A 861 14.33 0.48 50.04
CA ASP A 861 14.81 -0.79 49.53
C ASP A 861 16.32 -0.74 49.29
N ASN A 862 17.06 -1.41 50.16
CA ASN A 862 18.52 -1.46 50.11
C ASN A 862 19.05 -2.41 49.02
N HIS A 863 18.19 -3.20 48.38
CA HIS A 863 18.60 -4.21 47.40
C HIS A 863 17.52 -4.37 46.32
N MET A 864 17.44 -3.33 45.47
CA MET A 864 16.46 -3.21 44.38
C MET A 864 17.05 -3.67 43.02
N PRO A 865 16.84 -4.93 42.60
CA PRO A 865 17.13 -5.34 41.24
C PRO A 865 16.25 -4.63 40.22
N ILE A 866 16.77 -4.43 39.01
CA ILE A 866 16.02 -3.80 37.90
C ILE A 866 14.75 -4.60 37.55
N TRP A 867 14.79 -5.92 37.72
CA TRP A 867 13.60 -6.77 37.60
C TRP A 867 12.46 -6.35 38.52
N GLU A 868 12.74 -6.11 39.80
CA GLU A 868 11.74 -5.69 40.78
C GLU A 868 11.15 -4.33 40.42
N ALA A 869 12.02 -3.34 40.19
CA ALA A 869 11.62 -1.98 39.83
C ALA A 869 10.76 -1.96 38.56
N CYS A 870 11.11 -2.75 37.54
CA CYS A 870 10.32 -2.87 36.31
C CYS A 870 8.92 -3.41 36.58
N HIS A 871 8.76 -4.46 37.39
CA HIS A 871 7.44 -5.04 37.64
C HIS A 871 6.59 -4.18 38.58
N HIS A 872 7.20 -3.40 39.48
CA HIS A 872 6.51 -2.35 40.22
C HIS A 872 6.01 -1.22 39.32
N MET A 873 6.81 -0.78 38.33
CA MET A 873 6.38 0.21 37.33
C MET A 873 5.17 -0.29 36.52
N ILE A 874 5.20 -1.55 36.07
CA ILE A 874 4.07 -2.18 35.36
C ILE A 874 2.82 -2.20 36.25
N ARG A 875 2.97 -2.59 37.52
CA ARG A 875 1.84 -2.64 38.46
C ARG A 875 1.23 -1.27 38.69
N GLU A 876 2.07 -0.28 38.99
CA GLU A 876 1.64 1.07 39.30
C GLU A 876 0.91 1.71 38.12
N MET A 877 1.45 1.54 36.91
CA MET A 877 0.83 2.02 35.69
C MET A 877 -0.52 1.34 35.43
N ASN A 878 -0.59 0.01 35.58
CA ASN A 878 -1.83 -0.74 35.32
C ASN A 878 -2.93 -0.49 36.36
N GLN A 879 -2.57 -0.17 37.61
CA GLN A 879 -3.54 0.03 38.69
C GLN A 879 -3.95 1.50 38.84
N ASN A 880 -2.98 2.43 38.73
CA ASN A 880 -3.14 3.83 39.13
C ASN A 880 -2.81 4.83 38.00
N GLY A 881 -2.44 4.36 36.81
CA GLY A 881 -2.20 5.20 35.63
C GLY A 881 -0.79 5.79 35.53
N GLU A 882 -0.56 6.53 34.45
CA GLU A 882 0.75 7.04 34.02
C GLU A 882 1.34 8.05 35.02
N ASP A 883 0.51 8.89 35.64
CA ASP A 883 0.94 9.88 36.63
C ASP A 883 1.54 9.23 37.89
N SER A 884 0.92 8.15 38.38
CA SER A 884 1.40 7.44 39.57
C SER A 884 2.70 6.69 39.28
N ALA A 885 2.81 6.07 38.10
CA ALA A 885 4.05 5.47 37.64
C ALA A 885 5.17 6.53 37.47
N GLY A 886 4.83 7.74 37.01
CA GLY A 886 5.78 8.86 36.97
C GLY A 886 6.26 9.29 38.35
N ALA A 887 5.36 9.37 39.33
CA ALA A 887 5.71 9.67 40.71
C ALA A 887 6.61 8.59 41.35
N LEU A 888 6.44 7.33 40.94
CA LEU A 888 7.31 6.22 41.33
C LEU A 888 8.70 6.33 40.69
N LEU A 889 8.76 6.60 39.38
CA LEU A 889 10.01 6.82 38.65
C LEU A 889 10.82 8.00 39.21
N ALA A 890 10.15 9.08 39.65
CA ALA A 890 10.80 10.25 40.24
C ALA A 890 11.60 9.92 41.53
N ARG A 891 11.33 8.79 42.18
CA ARG A 891 12.05 8.32 43.38
C ARG A 891 13.27 7.46 43.05
N MET A 892 13.41 6.98 41.81
CA MET A 892 14.51 6.14 41.32
C MET A 892 14.98 6.57 39.91
N PRO A 893 15.26 7.87 39.67
CA PRO A 893 15.54 8.38 38.33
C PRO A 893 16.77 7.73 37.67
N GLU A 894 17.77 7.34 38.46
CA GLU A 894 19.00 6.70 38.01
C GLU A 894 18.77 5.29 37.42
N LYS A 895 17.68 4.61 37.76
CA LYS A 895 17.32 3.28 37.23
C LYS A 895 16.38 3.33 36.04
N GLY A 896 15.89 4.52 35.65
CA GLY A 896 14.88 4.68 34.61
C GLY A 896 15.28 4.04 33.27
N GLU A 897 16.49 4.29 32.79
CA GLU A 897 16.94 3.74 31.51
C GLU A 897 17.09 2.21 31.56
N GLN A 898 17.59 1.68 32.68
CA GLN A 898 17.75 0.23 32.87
C GLN A 898 16.40 -0.49 32.92
N ILE A 899 15.39 0.12 33.57
CA ILE A 899 14.01 -0.40 33.60
C ILE A 899 13.42 -0.40 32.19
N ARG A 900 13.59 0.69 31.45
CA ARG A 900 13.12 0.81 30.06
C ARG A 900 13.72 -0.30 29.21
N GLN A 901 15.03 -0.46 29.23
CA GLN A 901 15.74 -1.52 28.50
C GLN A 901 15.26 -2.92 28.89
N LEU A 902 14.99 -3.17 30.17
CA LEU A 902 14.47 -4.47 30.62
C LEU A 902 13.07 -4.75 30.07
N ALA A 903 12.19 -3.74 30.07
CA ALA A 903 10.86 -3.88 29.48
C ALA A 903 10.94 -4.24 27.99
N TYR A 904 11.83 -3.59 27.23
CA TYR A 904 12.10 -3.93 25.81
C TYR A 904 12.58 -5.37 25.63
N HIS A 905 13.50 -5.81 26.49
CA HIS A 905 14.02 -7.17 26.48
C HIS A 905 12.91 -8.20 26.70
N LEU A 906 12.11 -8.03 27.75
CA LEU A 906 11.05 -8.96 28.13
C LEU A 906 9.91 -8.99 27.11
N TYR A 907 9.54 -7.84 26.54
CA TYR A 907 8.60 -7.80 25.42
C TYR A 907 9.08 -8.66 24.23
N THR A 908 10.33 -8.45 23.81
CA THR A 908 10.92 -9.16 22.67
C THR A 908 11.01 -10.67 22.91
N LEU A 909 11.36 -11.06 24.14
CA LEU A 909 11.40 -12.45 24.57
C LEU A 909 10.01 -13.11 24.51
N CYS A 910 8.99 -12.43 25.05
CA CYS A 910 7.60 -12.92 25.03
C CYS A 910 7.08 -13.09 23.60
N GLU A 911 7.34 -12.14 22.69
CA GLU A 911 6.96 -12.25 21.28
C GLU A 911 7.59 -13.49 20.60
N ARG A 912 8.89 -13.74 20.81
CA ARG A 912 9.58 -14.92 20.26
C ARG A 912 8.99 -16.23 20.75
N LYS A 913 8.59 -16.28 22.03
CA LYS A 913 7.99 -17.44 22.67
C LYS A 913 6.47 -17.56 22.41
N LYS A 914 5.87 -16.60 21.69
CA LYS A 914 4.43 -16.50 21.42
C LYS A 914 3.59 -16.36 22.71
N TRP A 915 4.12 -15.65 23.70
CA TRP A 915 3.48 -15.33 24.99
C TRP A 915 2.79 -13.97 24.92
N ALA A 916 1.68 -13.91 24.17
CA ALA A 916 1.01 -12.66 23.82
C ALA A 916 0.38 -11.93 25.03
N GLU A 917 -0.13 -12.67 26.01
CA GLU A 917 -0.71 -12.08 27.23
C GLU A 917 0.37 -11.42 28.09
N GLU A 918 1.54 -12.04 28.17
CA GLU A 918 2.69 -11.55 28.92
C GLU A 918 3.35 -10.36 28.23
N ALA A 919 3.47 -10.39 26.89
CA ALA A 919 4.03 -9.29 26.11
C ALA A 919 3.26 -7.98 26.31
N ARG A 920 1.95 -8.05 26.55
CA ARG A 920 1.06 -6.87 26.66
C ARG A 920 1.52 -5.89 27.73
N ALA A 921 1.84 -6.37 28.93
CA ALA A 921 2.18 -5.52 30.06
C ALA A 921 3.48 -4.73 29.83
N TYR A 922 4.47 -5.36 29.19
CA TYR A 922 5.72 -4.71 28.81
C TYR A 922 5.50 -3.70 27.66
N ASN A 923 4.68 -4.05 26.68
CA ASN A 923 4.34 -3.15 25.56
C ASN A 923 3.59 -1.89 26.03
N GLU A 924 2.66 -2.03 26.97
CA GLU A 924 1.94 -0.90 27.57
C GLU A 924 2.92 -0.01 28.35
N LEU A 925 3.84 -0.58 29.15
CA LEU A 925 4.84 0.20 29.89
C LEU A 925 5.77 0.99 28.96
N ILE A 926 6.19 0.36 27.86
CA ILE A 926 7.02 1.00 26.84
C ILE A 926 6.26 2.13 26.14
N GLY A 927 5.00 1.88 25.76
CA GLY A 927 4.15 2.85 25.06
C GLY A 927 3.85 4.09 25.90
N SER A 928 3.66 3.91 27.21
CA SER A 928 3.38 5.00 28.16
C SER A 928 4.63 5.64 28.76
N TRP A 929 5.84 5.17 28.40
CA TRP A 929 7.09 5.59 29.06
C TRP A 929 7.34 7.11 29.01
N HIS A 930 6.95 7.77 27.92
CA HIS A 930 7.09 9.22 27.80
C HIS A 930 6.19 9.98 28.78
N ALA A 931 4.91 9.59 28.89
CA ALA A 931 3.98 10.19 29.83
C ALA A 931 4.45 9.99 31.28
N ILE A 932 5.01 8.81 31.57
CA ILE A 932 5.64 8.48 32.85
C ILE A 932 6.85 9.40 33.13
N ILE A 933 7.76 9.59 32.16
CA ILE A 933 8.90 10.52 32.32
C ILE A 933 8.40 11.95 32.55
N ALA A 934 7.45 12.42 31.74
CA ALA A 934 6.88 13.76 31.86
C ALA A 934 6.26 13.97 33.25
N ALA A 935 5.43 13.02 33.71
CA ALA A 935 4.86 13.04 35.05
C ALA A 935 5.94 13.02 36.15
N SER A 936 7.03 12.27 35.96
CA SER A 936 8.14 12.23 36.92
C SER A 936 8.82 13.59 37.11
N HIS A 937 8.93 14.39 36.04
CA HIS A 937 9.47 15.74 36.10
C HIS A 937 8.52 16.75 36.74
N VAL A 938 7.20 16.57 36.55
CA VAL A 938 6.16 17.42 37.17
C VAL A 938 6.11 17.24 38.69
N VAL A 939 6.32 16.02 39.19
CA VAL A 939 6.36 15.71 40.63
C VAL A 939 7.63 16.26 41.31
N GLY A 940 8.68 16.55 40.53
CA GLY A 940 9.98 17.04 40.96
C GLY A 940 10.86 15.95 41.58
N HIS A 941 12.17 15.98 41.30
CA HIS A 941 13.15 15.14 42.00
C HIS A 941 13.21 15.57 43.48
N ARG A 942 12.36 15.00 44.34
CA ARG A 942 12.33 15.30 45.78
C ARG A 942 13.65 14.89 46.44
N GLY A 943 14.57 15.86 46.58
CA GLY A 943 15.85 15.70 47.29
C GLY A 943 16.97 16.68 46.89
N THR A 944 16.89 17.42 45.78
CA THR A 944 17.91 18.43 45.45
C THR A 944 17.65 19.74 46.18
N GLN A 945 18.34 19.95 47.30
CA GLN A 945 18.58 21.29 47.84
C GLN A 945 19.39 22.07 46.78
N LEU A 946 18.78 23.06 46.14
CA LEU A 946 19.52 24.13 45.47
C LEU A 946 20.27 24.90 46.57
N GLY A 947 21.56 24.63 46.72
CA GLY A 947 22.45 25.49 47.48
C GLY A 947 22.42 26.88 46.85
N LEU A 948 21.75 27.81 47.52
CA LEU A 948 21.93 29.24 47.28
C LEU A 948 23.31 29.61 47.82
N GLU A 949 24.34 29.52 46.99
CA GLU A 949 25.56 30.31 47.20
C GLU A 949 25.27 31.74 46.72
N LEU A 950 24.92 32.59 47.69
CA LEU A 950 25.10 34.03 47.60
C LEU A 950 26.52 34.33 48.09
N GLU A 951 27.42 34.72 47.20
CA GLU A 951 28.57 35.57 47.56
C GLU A 951 28.73 36.69 46.52
N PHE A 952 29.14 37.85 47.07
CA PHE A 952 29.23 39.18 46.47
C PHE A 952 30.28 39.33 45.37
#